data_AF-A0A6L5FY32-F1
#
_entry.id   AF-A0A6L5FY32-F1
#
_cell.length_a   1.000
_cell.length_b   1.000
_cell.length_c   1.000
_cell.angle_alpha   90.00
_cell.angle_beta   90.00
_cell.angle_gamma   90.00
#
_symmetry.space_group_name_H-M   'P 1'
#
loop_
_entity.id
_entity.type
_entity.pdbx_description
1 polymer ?
#
loop_
_entity_poly.entity_id
_entity_poly.type
_entity_poly.pdbx_seq_one_letter_code
_entity_poly.pdbx_strand_id
1 'polypeptide(L)'
;MRRLISTLAAATLVASLAITVGPLAPAGSTPVAAEDATYTAFGRVFPDPHGCDPAGSPFAKGNVCAIDFLQLSELKSGFEYLEGLFPDYLEFQQLDEDFDCDGNLSPEGCEEFRSAGLPETVTAEGGAITRNRQPLYMVKVTDETVPDKGKEYFVFPLSIHGIERAGVEGGTRAAEDLATWAACEAGTAPEIVNCEAEGEMPHPLMEATPEGSVTAGDALKRSVSYFIYPNTDGWHRGDRTTGSQFYQRYNGNGVDLNRDWPAQGFTFRPYTPWSEPETAAFGEVLQAIGPKDKQGRPKWTGGIDLHGQLIDRAFSFTLIGGSQRPYDKNQRVLQTVKGAWADAEARLAWSPLIKPNDASADDPGVYGVQWGTIWDSIAYTVTGALGDWIDSPIGLNADGIDNEMSLSHLSNCDIGSCFAPDVEQLHVDGNKSLIYSMINYSLKPEKSTFKTSGKVGYIFNKGALKKKTKSDAPPPEFTKLPPQEDIAGGTLDPSNSYTQEFEVLGPKDGVYNGGIEVTITCANLQGIGPCAVDEAVLERQDPEEDLVQGEEWEVVNTYFNQSPAYVQAGQALHANYPAPGTYRVRINGQAVSGAFTTNIDFTTEKGWEDPGQIGYRATNMKFWKMMKRFMEPGLGRVTPKQIRDSNGWKKKYDSIVVTNKVYKNLAGPLREWVATSDGNLVLTDAALGMLQPMGVVDAPATEDKHYAGYVNFATEAAESTYDDPLAFKINAPGAAEGQEGSEVRRRQTYEPVPLGMAIQTPDGADAFNAPTWTIPAEAFDAAKGSSRQVGTTGDFTKVSFGEIGYQGGTIRIIGALLPMPTDEFDHPFGLASYALTYSGYQILKNVLTLN
;
A
#
# COMPACT_ATOMS: atom_id res chain seq x y z
N MET A 1 4.66 6.01 -21.97
CA MET A 1 4.15 5.86 -23.36
C MET A 1 2.79 5.11 -23.42
N ARG A 2 1.94 5.22 -22.38
CA ARG A 2 0.66 4.49 -22.22
C ARG A 2 -0.61 5.28 -22.63
N ARG A 3 -0.50 6.56 -23.04
CA ARG A 3 -1.65 7.41 -23.44
C ARG A 3 -2.18 7.22 -24.88
N LEU A 4 -1.49 6.45 -25.74
CA LEU A 4 -1.79 6.44 -27.18
C LEU A 4 -2.55 5.21 -27.70
N ILE A 5 -2.77 4.18 -26.89
CA ILE A 5 -3.56 3.00 -27.29
C ILE A 5 -4.94 2.96 -26.60
N SER A 6 -5.14 3.69 -25.50
CA SER A 6 -6.40 3.73 -24.73
C SER A 6 -7.45 4.72 -25.25
N THR A 7 -7.04 5.75 -25.98
CA THR A 7 -7.92 6.89 -26.30
C THR A 7 -8.95 6.63 -27.40
N LEU A 8 -8.67 5.73 -28.35
CA LEU A 8 -9.62 5.41 -29.43
C LEU A 8 -10.64 4.31 -29.05
N ALA A 9 -10.36 3.49 -28.04
CA ALA A 9 -11.30 2.49 -27.53
C ALA A 9 -12.24 3.06 -26.44
N ALA A 10 -11.77 4.04 -25.66
CA ALA A 10 -12.54 4.67 -24.59
C ALA A 10 -13.69 5.56 -25.08
N ALA A 11 -13.51 6.29 -26.18
CA ALA A 11 -14.57 7.14 -26.76
C ALA A 11 -15.75 6.32 -27.32
N THR A 12 -15.51 5.09 -27.76
CA THR A 12 -16.55 4.17 -28.22
C THR A 12 -17.28 3.46 -27.09
N LEU A 13 -16.65 3.28 -25.92
CA LEU A 13 -17.29 2.67 -24.74
C LEU A 13 -18.31 3.63 -24.09
N VAL A 14 -17.95 4.91 -23.91
CA VAL A 14 -18.83 5.92 -23.27
C VAL A 14 -20.06 6.24 -24.14
N ALA A 15 -19.93 6.16 -25.48
CA ALA A 15 -21.05 6.41 -26.40
C ALA A 15 -21.98 5.21 -26.61
N SER A 16 -21.66 4.03 -26.08
CA SER A 16 -22.45 2.80 -26.26
C SER A 16 -23.01 2.18 -24.97
N LEU A 17 -22.95 2.89 -23.83
CA LEU A 17 -23.83 2.68 -22.68
C LEU A 17 -25.27 3.12 -23.02
N ALA A 18 -25.86 2.52 -24.06
CA ALA A 18 -27.27 2.23 -24.02
C ALA A 18 -27.44 1.23 -22.89
N ILE A 19 -27.93 1.72 -21.74
CA ILE A 19 -28.40 0.91 -20.61
C ILE A 19 -29.45 -0.05 -21.16
N THR A 20 -29.00 -1.18 -21.69
CA THR A 20 -29.85 -2.33 -21.96
C THR A 20 -29.90 -3.05 -20.64
N VAL A 21 -30.89 -2.67 -19.82
CA VAL A 21 -31.35 -3.49 -18.71
C VAL A 21 -31.80 -4.81 -19.35
N GLY A 22 -30.89 -5.76 -19.47
CA GLY A 22 -31.21 -7.16 -19.74
C GLY A 22 -32.15 -7.65 -18.63
N PRO A 23 -32.91 -8.74 -18.86
CA PRO A 23 -33.80 -9.26 -17.83
C PRO A 23 -32.99 -9.53 -16.56
N LEU A 24 -33.22 -8.71 -15.54
CA LEU A 24 -32.64 -8.83 -14.21
C LEU A 24 -32.84 -10.27 -13.75
N ALA A 25 -31.75 -10.97 -13.41
CA ALA A 25 -31.87 -12.12 -12.53
C ALA A 25 -32.59 -11.62 -11.25
N PRO A 26 -33.58 -12.36 -10.71
CA PRO A 26 -34.29 -11.91 -9.52
C PRO A 26 -33.27 -11.61 -8.42
N ALA A 27 -33.43 -10.46 -7.74
CA ALA A 27 -32.62 -10.08 -6.59
C ALA A 27 -32.69 -11.21 -5.55
N GLY A 28 -31.63 -12.01 -5.46
CA GLY A 28 -31.46 -12.99 -4.39
C GLY A 28 -30.55 -12.37 -3.34
N SER A 29 -31.03 -12.29 -2.10
CA SER A 29 -30.17 -12.07 -0.92
C SER A 29 -29.19 -13.23 -0.81
N THR A 30 -27.93 -12.95 -0.45
CA THR A 30 -27.03 -14.04 -0.07
C THR A 30 -27.52 -14.61 1.27
N PRO A 31 -27.50 -15.94 1.48
CA PRO A 31 -27.94 -16.49 2.75
C PRO A 31 -26.98 -16.03 3.86
N VAL A 32 -27.49 -15.26 4.83
CA VAL A 32 -26.79 -14.88 6.07
C VAL A 32 -27.69 -15.20 7.24
N ALA A 33 -27.14 -15.85 8.27
CA ALA A 33 -27.91 -16.15 9.47
C ALA A 33 -27.98 -14.93 10.39
N ALA A 34 -29.19 -14.53 10.75
CA ALA A 34 -29.43 -13.45 11.72
C ALA A 34 -30.23 -13.93 12.94
N GLU A 35 -30.49 -15.24 13.02
CA GLU A 35 -31.26 -15.88 14.10
C GLU A 35 -30.97 -17.40 14.15
N ASP A 36 -31.25 -18.05 15.28
CA ASP A 36 -31.02 -19.48 15.52
C ASP A 36 -31.58 -20.39 14.41
N ALA A 37 -32.77 -20.07 13.89
CA ALA A 37 -33.42 -20.87 12.86
C ALA A 37 -32.63 -20.88 11.55
N THR A 38 -32.13 -19.70 11.14
CA THR A 38 -31.29 -19.58 9.93
C THR A 38 -29.89 -20.12 10.18
N TYR A 39 -29.32 -19.94 11.37
CA TYR A 39 -28.01 -20.51 11.71
C TYR A 39 -28.03 -22.05 11.68
N THR A 40 -29.06 -22.67 12.27
CA THR A 40 -29.25 -24.12 12.23
C THR A 40 -29.36 -24.62 10.79
N ALA A 41 -30.07 -23.88 9.93
CA ALA A 41 -30.24 -24.25 8.53
C ALA A 41 -28.94 -24.08 7.72
N PHE A 42 -28.21 -23.01 7.96
CA PHE A 42 -27.05 -22.61 7.16
C PHE A 42 -25.74 -23.20 7.68
N GLY A 43 -25.71 -23.67 8.93
CA GLY A 43 -24.53 -24.25 9.59
C GLY A 43 -23.50 -23.22 10.07
N ARG A 44 -23.65 -21.96 9.65
CA ARG A 44 -22.82 -20.80 10.04
C ARG A 44 -23.55 -19.51 9.71
N VAL A 45 -23.03 -18.37 10.17
CA VAL A 45 -23.57 -17.03 9.89
C VAL A 45 -23.29 -16.59 8.47
N PHE A 46 -22.04 -16.74 8.01
CA PHE A 46 -21.65 -16.35 6.65
C PHE A 46 -21.25 -17.57 5.82
N PRO A 47 -22.21 -18.31 5.22
CA PRO A 47 -21.97 -19.42 4.31
C PRO A 47 -20.88 -19.14 3.27
N ASP A 48 -20.00 -20.12 3.06
CA ASP A 48 -19.00 -20.02 2.00
C ASP A 48 -19.65 -20.20 0.61
N PRO A 49 -19.05 -19.66 -0.47
CA PRO A 49 -19.53 -19.88 -1.83
C PRO A 49 -19.70 -21.36 -2.18
N HIS A 50 -18.84 -22.25 -1.67
CA HIS A 50 -18.93 -23.72 -1.82
C HIS A 50 -19.50 -24.44 -0.60
N GLY A 51 -20.15 -23.75 0.34
CA GLY A 51 -20.67 -24.38 1.57
C GLY A 51 -21.64 -25.54 1.30
N CYS A 52 -22.41 -25.51 0.21
CA CYS A 52 -23.30 -26.60 -0.19
C CYS A 52 -22.70 -27.57 -1.23
N ASP A 53 -21.46 -27.37 -1.65
CA ASP A 53 -20.82 -28.15 -2.72
C ASP A 53 -19.77 -29.11 -2.16
N PRO A 54 -20.10 -30.40 -1.95
CA PRO A 54 -19.14 -31.39 -1.47
C PRO A 54 -18.03 -31.72 -2.48
N ALA A 55 -18.15 -31.29 -3.73
CA ALA A 55 -17.10 -31.41 -4.75
C ALA A 55 -16.22 -30.15 -4.86
N GLY A 56 -16.57 -29.08 -4.14
CA GLY A 56 -15.89 -27.80 -4.14
C GLY A 56 -14.66 -27.77 -3.24
N SER A 57 -14.40 -26.62 -2.61
CA SER A 57 -13.25 -26.46 -1.73
C SER A 57 -13.41 -27.35 -0.49
N PRO A 58 -12.39 -28.13 -0.10
CA PRO A 58 -12.43 -28.91 1.14
C PRO A 58 -12.37 -28.01 2.39
N PHE A 59 -12.10 -26.72 2.22
CA PHE A 59 -12.04 -25.72 3.28
C PHE A 59 -13.33 -24.90 3.39
N ALA A 60 -14.28 -25.10 2.48
CA ALA A 60 -15.56 -24.40 2.49
C ALA A 60 -16.42 -24.88 3.66
N LYS A 61 -17.05 -23.95 4.37
CA LYS A 61 -18.00 -24.27 5.45
C LYS A 61 -19.40 -23.72 5.22
N GLY A 62 -20.36 -24.39 5.83
CA GLY A 62 -21.79 -24.11 5.74
C GLY A 62 -22.56 -25.31 5.20
N ASN A 63 -23.88 -25.21 5.20
CA ASN A 63 -24.83 -26.19 4.64
C ASN A 63 -25.53 -25.65 3.38
N VAL A 64 -25.36 -24.37 3.10
CA VAL A 64 -25.90 -23.65 1.94
C VAL A 64 -24.74 -22.92 1.23
N CYS A 65 -24.89 -22.61 -0.05
CA CYS A 65 -23.91 -21.83 -0.79
C CYS A 65 -24.26 -20.34 -0.74
N ALA A 66 -23.26 -19.48 -0.58
CA ALA A 66 -23.44 -18.08 -0.96
C ALA A 66 -23.75 -18.00 -2.47
N ILE A 67 -24.72 -17.16 -2.83
CA ILE A 67 -25.19 -17.01 -4.22
C ILE A 67 -24.96 -15.59 -4.76
N ASP A 68 -24.44 -14.72 -3.91
CA ASP A 68 -24.12 -13.34 -4.19
C ASP A 68 -23.09 -12.80 -3.17
N PHE A 69 -22.53 -11.64 -3.48
CA PHE A 69 -21.69 -10.90 -2.55
C PHE A 69 -22.46 -10.49 -1.30
N LEU A 70 -21.78 -10.42 -0.16
CA LEU A 70 -22.31 -9.87 1.09
C LEU A 70 -22.72 -8.41 0.88
N GLN A 71 -23.98 -8.11 1.10
CA GLN A 71 -24.50 -6.75 1.09
C GLN A 71 -24.29 -6.07 2.44
N LEU A 72 -24.29 -4.73 2.47
CA LEU A 72 -24.01 -3.98 3.71
C LEU A 72 -24.99 -4.32 4.85
N SER A 73 -26.28 -4.48 4.52
CA SER A 73 -27.31 -4.85 5.50
C SER A 73 -27.18 -6.29 6.01
N GLU A 74 -26.78 -7.21 5.13
CA GLU A 74 -26.54 -8.62 5.46
C GLU A 74 -25.32 -8.73 6.39
N LEU A 75 -24.23 -8.02 6.07
CA LEU A 75 -23.02 -7.90 6.89
C LEU A 75 -23.35 -7.46 8.32
N LYS A 76 -24.11 -6.35 8.45
CA LYS A 76 -24.55 -5.82 9.75
C LYS A 76 -25.33 -6.87 10.55
N SER A 77 -26.39 -7.43 9.95
CA SER A 77 -27.24 -8.40 10.64
C SER A 77 -26.49 -9.68 11.05
N GLY A 78 -25.54 -10.13 10.24
CA GLY A 78 -24.71 -11.28 10.55
C GLY A 78 -23.76 -11.02 11.72
N PHE A 79 -23.09 -9.85 11.74
CA PHE A 79 -22.19 -9.54 12.86
C PHE A 79 -22.91 -9.28 14.17
N GLU A 80 -24.06 -8.59 14.16
CA GLU A 80 -24.90 -8.42 15.36
C GLU A 80 -25.29 -9.79 15.95
N TYR A 81 -25.61 -10.76 15.09
CA TYR A 81 -25.93 -12.11 15.53
C TYR A 81 -24.69 -12.90 15.98
N LEU A 82 -23.53 -12.77 15.32
CA LEU A 82 -22.27 -13.38 15.74
C LEU A 82 -21.79 -12.87 17.10
N GLU A 83 -21.89 -11.57 17.36
CA GLU A 83 -21.56 -10.98 18.66
C GLU A 83 -22.43 -11.59 19.77
N GLY A 84 -23.72 -11.81 19.49
CA GLY A 84 -24.62 -12.53 20.41
C GLY A 84 -24.24 -14.00 20.65
N LEU A 85 -23.72 -14.69 19.62
CA LEU A 85 -23.26 -16.09 19.72
C LEU A 85 -21.92 -16.22 20.44
N PHE A 86 -21.00 -15.30 20.20
CA PHE A 86 -19.61 -15.36 20.67
C PHE A 86 -19.17 -14.07 21.40
N PRO A 87 -19.88 -13.65 22.47
CA PRO A 87 -19.62 -12.36 23.13
C PRO A 87 -18.27 -12.29 23.85
N ASP A 88 -17.65 -13.44 24.14
CA ASP A 88 -16.29 -13.51 24.70
C ASP A 88 -15.19 -13.43 23.62
N TYR A 89 -15.55 -13.46 22.33
CA TYR A 89 -14.60 -13.56 21.22
C TYR A 89 -14.73 -12.51 20.13
N LEU A 90 -15.88 -11.85 20.00
CA LEU A 90 -16.19 -10.93 18.92
C LEU A 90 -16.98 -9.72 19.44
N GLU A 91 -16.58 -8.52 19.00
CA GLU A 91 -17.29 -7.26 19.24
C GLU A 91 -17.48 -6.54 17.89
N PHE A 92 -18.71 -6.14 17.57
CA PHE A 92 -19.05 -5.43 16.34
C PHE A 92 -19.30 -3.95 16.63
N GLN A 93 -18.50 -3.08 16.01
CA GLN A 93 -18.43 -1.67 16.36
C GLN A 93 -18.83 -0.78 15.18
N GLN A 94 -19.61 0.25 15.47
CA GLN A 94 -20.03 1.31 14.56
C GLN A 94 -19.36 2.62 15.01
N LEU A 95 -18.51 3.20 14.14
CA LEU A 95 -17.57 4.24 14.57
C LEU A 95 -18.25 5.52 15.07
N ASP A 96 -19.33 5.97 14.43
CA ASP A 96 -20.05 7.19 14.80
C ASP A 96 -20.86 7.07 16.11
N GLU A 97 -21.12 5.85 16.58
CA GLU A 97 -21.85 5.60 17.82
C GLU A 97 -20.92 5.21 18.97
N ASP A 98 -19.88 4.43 18.68
CA ASP A 98 -19.04 3.81 19.71
C ASP A 98 -17.80 4.62 20.07
N PHE A 99 -17.43 5.64 19.29
CA PHE A 99 -16.21 6.43 19.48
C PHE A 99 -16.48 7.93 19.52
N ASP A 100 -15.76 8.64 20.38
CA ASP A 100 -15.67 10.10 20.32
C ASP A 100 -14.80 10.56 19.14
N CYS A 101 -14.83 11.85 18.83
CA CYS A 101 -14.04 12.42 17.73
C CYS A 101 -12.52 12.43 17.99
N ASP A 102 -12.06 11.98 19.17
CA ASP A 102 -10.64 11.72 19.48
C ASP A 102 -10.29 10.21 19.28
N GLY A 103 -11.20 9.42 18.73
CA GLY A 103 -11.04 8.00 18.43
C GLY A 103 -11.12 7.07 19.66
N ASN A 104 -11.57 7.56 20.82
CA ASN A 104 -11.68 6.74 22.03
C ASN A 104 -13.09 6.18 22.17
N LEU A 105 -13.20 4.95 22.71
CA LEU A 105 -14.50 4.34 23.02
C LEU A 105 -15.31 5.26 23.94
N SER A 106 -16.47 5.71 23.47
CA SER A 106 -17.30 6.70 24.13
C SER A 106 -18.75 6.62 23.64
N PRO A 107 -19.76 6.65 24.54
CA PRO A 107 -21.17 6.70 24.15
C PRO A 107 -21.61 8.07 23.63
N GLU A 108 -20.71 9.07 23.59
CA GLU A 108 -21.01 10.39 23.03
C GLU A 108 -21.08 10.35 21.48
N GLY A 109 -20.39 9.39 20.86
CA GLY A 109 -20.31 9.25 19.41
C GLY A 109 -19.56 10.39 18.71
N CYS A 110 -19.49 10.29 17.38
CA CYS A 110 -18.90 11.29 16.50
C CYS A 110 -19.56 11.22 15.11
N GLU A 111 -20.46 12.16 14.79
CA GLU A 111 -21.19 12.17 13.50
C GLU A 111 -20.24 12.38 12.30
N GLU A 112 -19.06 12.92 12.55
CA GLU A 112 -17.97 13.06 11.58
C GLU A 112 -17.42 11.69 11.14
N PHE A 113 -17.53 10.64 11.97
CA PHE A 113 -17.07 9.27 11.66
C PHE A 113 -18.04 8.46 10.79
N ARG A 114 -18.63 9.14 9.79
CA ARG A 114 -19.47 8.55 8.75
C ARG A 114 -18.89 8.87 7.38
N SER A 115 -19.19 8.05 6.39
CA SER A 115 -18.67 8.20 5.02
C SER A 115 -18.93 9.57 4.40
N ALA A 116 -18.23 9.88 3.31
CA ALA A 116 -18.44 11.09 2.51
C ALA A 116 -19.86 11.17 1.93
N GLY A 117 -20.50 10.02 1.77
CA GLY A 117 -21.89 9.84 1.40
C GLY A 117 -22.11 9.81 -0.10
N LEU A 118 -22.85 8.78 -0.53
CA LEU A 118 -23.23 8.64 -1.93
C LEU A 118 -24.16 9.77 -2.37
N PRO A 119 -23.89 10.44 -3.51
CA PRO A 119 -24.80 11.44 -4.02
C PRO A 119 -26.11 10.83 -4.53
N GLU A 120 -27.24 11.44 -4.15
CA GLU A 120 -28.59 11.04 -4.55
C GLU A 120 -29.32 12.23 -5.19
N THR A 121 -29.80 12.04 -6.43
CA THR A 121 -30.66 13.01 -7.10
C THR A 121 -32.09 12.90 -6.55
N VAL A 122 -32.57 13.91 -5.83
CA VAL A 122 -33.95 13.93 -5.31
C VAL A 122 -34.90 14.44 -6.39
N THR A 123 -35.85 13.62 -6.82
CA THR A 123 -36.78 13.92 -7.93
C THR A 123 -37.90 14.92 -7.61
N ALA A 124 -37.81 15.70 -6.52
CA ALA A 124 -38.79 16.74 -6.24
C ALA A 124 -38.55 17.94 -7.19
N GLU A 125 -39.63 18.66 -7.54
CA GLU A 125 -39.62 19.85 -8.41
C GLU A 125 -38.57 20.88 -7.92
N GLY A 126 -37.34 20.76 -8.42
CA GLY A 126 -36.17 21.51 -7.92
C GLY A 126 -34.82 20.79 -8.02
N GLY A 127 -34.77 19.44 -8.12
CA GLY A 127 -33.54 18.70 -8.46
C GLY A 127 -32.39 18.81 -7.44
N ALA A 128 -32.68 18.99 -6.16
CA ALA A 128 -31.66 19.06 -5.12
C ALA A 128 -30.87 17.74 -5.01
N ILE A 129 -29.55 17.85 -4.87
CA ILE A 129 -28.64 16.72 -4.65
C ILE A 129 -28.39 16.62 -3.14
N THR A 130 -28.63 15.44 -2.57
CA THR A 130 -28.29 15.11 -1.17
C THR A 130 -27.20 14.05 -1.13
N ARG A 131 -26.53 13.89 0.02
CA ARG A 131 -25.54 12.84 0.24
C ARG A 131 -25.99 11.88 1.33
N ASN A 132 -25.95 10.59 1.03
CA ASN A 132 -26.35 9.53 1.92
C ASN A 132 -25.11 8.94 2.62
N ARG A 133 -24.74 9.55 3.76
CA ARG A 133 -23.59 9.15 4.58
C ARG A 133 -23.87 7.83 5.31
N GLN A 134 -23.06 6.82 5.03
CA GLN A 134 -23.12 5.51 5.66
C GLN A 134 -22.31 5.50 6.96
N PRO A 135 -22.76 4.76 7.99
CA PRO A 135 -21.89 4.42 9.12
C PRO A 135 -20.64 3.67 8.66
N LEU A 136 -19.57 3.75 9.45
CA LEU A 136 -18.34 2.99 9.25
C LEU A 136 -18.25 1.89 10.31
N TYR A 137 -17.81 0.70 9.91
CA TYR A 137 -17.83 -0.48 10.77
C TYR A 137 -16.45 -1.09 10.95
N MET A 138 -16.25 -1.72 12.11
CA MET A 138 -15.13 -2.60 12.38
C MET A 138 -15.54 -3.76 13.30
N VAL A 139 -14.78 -4.85 13.24
CA VAL A 139 -14.98 -6.03 14.10
C VAL A 139 -13.69 -6.30 14.86
N LYS A 140 -13.78 -6.36 16.19
CA LYS A 140 -12.71 -6.82 17.07
C LYS A 140 -12.87 -8.31 17.31
N VAL A 141 -11.80 -9.08 17.10
CA VAL A 141 -11.75 -10.52 17.39
C VAL A 141 -10.59 -10.81 18.35
N THR A 142 -10.90 -11.26 19.56
CA THR A 142 -9.92 -11.59 20.62
C THR A 142 -10.58 -12.38 21.73
N ASP A 143 -9.82 -13.09 22.57
CA ASP A 143 -10.36 -13.71 23.79
C ASP A 143 -10.50 -12.64 24.90
N GLU A 144 -11.71 -12.14 25.12
CA GLU A 144 -12.04 -11.11 26.12
C GLU A 144 -11.88 -11.61 27.57
N THR A 145 -11.78 -12.92 27.78
CA THR A 145 -11.47 -13.47 29.10
C THR A 145 -10.02 -13.23 29.52
N VAL A 146 -9.16 -12.86 28.56
CA VAL A 146 -7.76 -12.46 28.77
C VAL A 146 -7.61 -10.95 28.56
N PRO A 147 -7.07 -10.19 29.53
CA PRO A 147 -6.85 -8.76 29.36
C PRO A 147 -5.97 -8.45 28.15
N ASP A 148 -6.34 -7.41 27.38
CA ASP A 148 -5.60 -6.99 26.18
C ASP A 148 -4.16 -6.54 26.45
N LYS A 149 -3.84 -6.21 27.70
CA LYS A 149 -2.49 -5.80 28.09
C LYS A 149 -1.46 -6.88 27.78
N GLY A 150 -0.63 -6.60 26.77
CA GLY A 150 0.47 -7.47 26.35
C GLY A 150 0.10 -8.42 25.21
N LYS A 151 -1.14 -8.35 24.68
CA LYS A 151 -1.51 -8.98 23.42
C LYS A 151 -0.81 -8.26 22.25
N GLU A 152 -0.56 -9.01 21.19
CA GLU A 152 -0.16 -8.50 19.88
C GLU A 152 -1.38 -7.93 19.14
N TYR A 153 -1.22 -6.89 18.32
CA TYR A 153 -2.34 -6.21 17.66
C TYR A 153 -2.23 -6.28 16.14
N PHE A 154 -3.32 -6.67 15.49
CA PHE A 154 -3.43 -6.83 14.05
C PHE A 154 -4.59 -6.03 13.46
N VAL A 155 -4.41 -5.48 12.27
CA VAL A 155 -5.48 -4.83 11.51
C VAL A 155 -5.56 -5.40 10.09
N PHE A 156 -6.78 -5.65 9.63
CA PHE A 156 -7.08 -6.18 8.30
C PHE A 156 -8.14 -5.30 7.63
N PRO A 157 -7.72 -4.26 6.88
CA PRO A 157 -8.62 -3.53 6.00
C PRO A 157 -9.11 -4.43 4.86
N LEU A 158 -10.42 -4.45 4.67
CA LEU A 158 -11.08 -5.31 3.70
C LEU A 158 -11.67 -4.46 2.59
N SER A 159 -11.32 -4.68 1.32
CA SER A 159 -11.97 -4.05 0.16
C SER A 159 -12.09 -2.52 0.23
N ILE A 160 -10.97 -1.83 0.52
CA ILE A 160 -10.92 -0.36 0.47
C ILE A 160 -11.34 0.22 -0.89
N HIS A 161 -11.18 -0.55 -1.96
CA HIS A 161 -11.93 -0.32 -3.18
C HIS A 161 -13.18 -1.21 -3.17
N GLY A 162 -14.35 -0.59 -3.30
CA GLY A 162 -15.59 -1.32 -3.16
C GLY A 162 -15.89 -2.38 -4.20
N ILE A 163 -15.32 -2.22 -5.38
CA ILE A 163 -15.39 -3.19 -6.48
C ILE A 163 -14.56 -4.45 -6.24
N GLU A 164 -13.68 -4.44 -5.25
CA GLU A 164 -12.71 -5.50 -4.98
C GLU A 164 -13.19 -6.38 -3.82
N ARG A 165 -14.30 -7.09 -4.01
CA ARG A 165 -15.05 -7.79 -2.95
C ARG A 165 -14.30 -8.92 -2.24
N ALA A 166 -13.21 -9.43 -2.80
CA ALA A 166 -12.47 -10.57 -2.26
C ALA A 166 -12.07 -10.37 -0.79
N GLY A 167 -11.58 -9.18 -0.44
CA GLY A 167 -11.19 -8.83 0.93
C GLY A 167 -12.34 -8.96 1.93
N VAL A 168 -13.51 -8.37 1.63
CA VAL A 168 -14.71 -8.47 2.48
C VAL A 168 -15.23 -9.89 2.55
N GLU A 169 -15.31 -10.61 1.43
CA GLU A 169 -15.80 -11.98 1.42
C GLU A 169 -14.93 -12.90 2.28
N GLY A 170 -13.61 -12.82 2.12
CA GLY A 170 -12.66 -13.65 2.86
C GLY A 170 -12.46 -13.22 4.31
N GLY A 171 -12.29 -11.92 4.56
CA GLY A 171 -12.02 -11.38 5.89
C GLY A 171 -13.19 -11.56 6.87
N THR A 172 -14.43 -11.37 6.40
CA THR A 172 -15.65 -11.59 7.19
C THR A 172 -15.74 -13.05 7.68
N ARG A 173 -15.50 -14.01 6.77
CA ARG A 173 -15.51 -15.44 7.09
C ARG A 173 -14.32 -15.86 7.96
N ALA A 174 -13.17 -15.21 7.79
CA ALA A 174 -12.02 -15.45 8.65
C ALA A 174 -12.27 -14.99 10.10
N ALA A 175 -12.97 -13.86 10.30
CA ALA A 175 -13.37 -13.39 11.62
C ALA A 175 -14.32 -14.38 12.32
N GLU A 176 -15.34 -14.87 11.61
CA GLU A 176 -16.25 -15.91 12.11
C GLU A 176 -15.51 -17.20 12.47
N ASP A 177 -14.60 -17.66 11.60
CA ASP A 177 -13.81 -18.88 11.82
C ASP A 177 -12.98 -18.77 13.12
N LEU A 178 -12.28 -17.64 13.32
CA LEU A 178 -11.46 -17.42 14.52
C LEU A 178 -12.29 -17.46 15.81
N ALA A 179 -13.43 -16.77 15.84
CA ALA A 179 -14.31 -16.73 17.02
C ALA A 179 -14.91 -18.12 17.30
N THR A 180 -15.40 -18.79 16.25
CA THR A 180 -16.01 -20.13 16.35
C THR A 180 -15.00 -21.15 16.85
N TRP A 181 -13.81 -21.21 16.25
CA TRP A 181 -12.75 -22.14 16.65
C TRP A 181 -12.28 -21.90 18.09
N ALA A 182 -12.08 -20.65 18.49
CA ALA A 182 -11.66 -20.33 19.85
C ALA A 182 -12.73 -20.73 20.89
N ALA A 183 -14.01 -20.49 20.60
CA ALA A 183 -15.11 -20.90 21.46
C ALA A 183 -15.23 -22.44 21.56
N CYS A 184 -15.06 -23.15 20.44
CA CYS A 184 -15.03 -24.61 20.42
C CYS A 184 -13.84 -25.19 21.20
N GLU A 185 -12.64 -24.61 21.03
CA GLU A 185 -11.42 -24.96 21.79
C GLU A 185 -11.59 -24.77 23.30
N ALA A 186 -12.28 -23.69 23.70
CA ALA A 186 -12.53 -23.39 25.10
C ALA A 186 -13.70 -24.19 25.70
N GLY A 187 -14.50 -24.86 24.86
CA GLY A 187 -15.74 -25.52 25.28
C GLY A 187 -16.83 -24.53 25.74
N THR A 188 -16.78 -23.30 25.22
CA THR A 188 -17.73 -22.21 25.53
C THR A 188 -18.69 -21.91 24.37
N ALA A 189 -18.51 -22.55 23.22
CA ALA A 189 -19.43 -22.45 22.09
C ALA A 189 -20.87 -22.85 22.50
N PRO A 190 -21.91 -22.08 22.11
CA PRO A 190 -23.30 -22.44 22.37
C PRO A 190 -23.69 -23.79 21.75
N GLU A 191 -24.70 -24.48 22.31
CA GLU A 191 -25.14 -25.82 21.84
C GLU A 191 -25.56 -25.86 20.36
N ILE A 192 -25.96 -24.71 19.78
CA ILE A 192 -26.34 -24.60 18.37
C ILE A 192 -25.14 -24.70 17.42
N VAL A 193 -23.91 -24.46 17.92
CA VAL A 193 -22.66 -24.50 17.16
C VAL A 193 -22.17 -25.94 17.06
N ASN A 194 -21.95 -26.42 15.83
CA ASN A 194 -21.44 -27.77 15.60
C ASN A 194 -19.91 -27.79 15.54
N CYS A 195 -19.26 -27.84 16.70
CA CYS A 195 -17.80 -27.88 16.78
C CYS A 195 -17.15 -29.09 16.08
N GLU A 196 -17.87 -30.20 15.88
CA GLU A 196 -17.33 -31.35 15.14
C GLU A 196 -17.22 -31.07 13.64
N ALA A 197 -18.05 -30.17 13.09
CA ALA A 197 -18.00 -29.76 11.70
C ALA A 197 -16.87 -28.76 11.40
N GLU A 198 -16.30 -28.16 12.44
CA GLU A 198 -15.26 -27.12 12.33
C GLU A 198 -13.84 -27.68 12.18
N GLY A 199 -13.67 -29.01 12.18
CA GLY A 199 -12.38 -29.68 12.06
C GLY A 199 -11.79 -30.13 13.40
N GLU A 200 -10.51 -30.49 13.40
CA GLU A 200 -9.83 -30.96 14.61
C GLU A 200 -9.64 -29.82 15.62
N MET A 201 -9.95 -30.08 16.89
CA MET A 201 -9.74 -29.14 17.99
C MET A 201 -8.60 -29.63 18.90
N PRO A 202 -7.64 -28.79 19.28
CA PRO A 202 -7.55 -27.37 18.94
C PRO A 202 -7.15 -27.12 17.49
N HIS A 203 -7.77 -26.11 16.86
CA HIS A 203 -7.69 -25.91 15.42
C HIS A 203 -6.43 -25.14 15.05
N PRO A 204 -5.51 -25.72 14.24
CA PRO A 204 -4.35 -24.98 13.75
C PRO A 204 -4.77 -23.87 12.78
N LEU A 205 -4.17 -22.70 12.86
CA LEU A 205 -4.38 -21.62 11.88
C LEU A 205 -3.90 -21.97 10.45
N MET A 206 -2.83 -22.76 10.32
CA MET A 206 -2.20 -23.11 9.04
C MET A 206 -2.59 -24.53 8.60
N GLU A 207 -3.12 -24.69 7.39
CA GLU A 207 -3.47 -26.00 6.81
C GLU A 207 -2.25 -26.71 6.23
N ALA A 208 -1.31 -25.94 5.67
CA ALA A 208 -0.11 -26.54 5.06
C ALA A 208 0.88 -27.05 6.13
N THR A 209 0.80 -26.55 7.37
CA THR A 209 1.75 -26.86 8.45
C THR A 209 1.08 -26.97 9.83
N PRO A 210 0.07 -27.85 10.00
CA PRO A 210 -0.76 -27.88 11.19
C PRO A 210 0.04 -28.16 12.47
N GLU A 211 0.99 -29.11 12.43
CA GLU A 211 1.86 -29.46 13.57
C GLU A 211 2.74 -28.29 14.06
N GLY A 212 3.08 -27.37 13.16
CA GLY A 212 3.89 -26.21 13.46
C GLY A 212 3.06 -24.97 13.77
N SER A 213 1.74 -25.02 13.62
CA SER A 213 0.84 -23.86 13.69
C SER A 213 0.52 -23.45 15.12
N VAL A 214 0.28 -22.15 15.33
CA VAL A 214 -0.48 -21.67 16.49
C VAL A 214 -1.95 -22.11 16.32
N THR A 215 -2.64 -22.42 17.42
CA THR A 215 -4.08 -22.74 17.38
C THR A 215 -4.93 -21.48 17.45
N ALA A 216 -6.19 -21.52 17.01
CA ALA A 216 -7.07 -20.36 17.06
C ALA A 216 -7.25 -19.83 18.50
N GLY A 217 -7.45 -20.73 19.47
CA GLY A 217 -7.57 -20.35 20.87
C GLY A 217 -6.29 -19.77 21.48
N ASP A 218 -5.09 -20.27 21.15
CA ASP A 218 -3.83 -19.65 21.59
C ASP A 218 -3.61 -18.29 20.92
N ALA A 219 -3.97 -18.16 19.65
CA ALA A 219 -3.88 -16.90 18.93
C ALA A 219 -4.74 -15.83 19.59
N LEU A 220 -6.04 -16.05 19.79
CA LEU A 220 -6.94 -15.04 20.36
C LEU A 220 -6.62 -14.67 21.82
N LYS A 221 -6.02 -15.57 22.59
CA LYS A 221 -5.49 -15.24 23.94
C LYS A 221 -4.30 -14.29 23.91
N ARG A 222 -3.54 -14.31 22.82
CA ARG A 222 -2.28 -13.58 22.67
C ARG A 222 -2.39 -12.41 21.71
N SER A 223 -3.53 -12.22 21.05
CA SER A 223 -3.71 -11.16 20.07
C SER A 223 -5.10 -10.55 20.03
N VAL A 224 -5.16 -9.30 19.59
CA VAL A 224 -6.37 -8.59 19.17
C VAL A 224 -6.31 -8.36 17.67
N SER A 225 -7.33 -8.79 16.94
CA SER A 225 -7.44 -8.61 15.50
C SER A 225 -8.63 -7.70 15.17
N TYR A 226 -8.37 -6.64 14.42
CA TYR A 226 -9.40 -5.72 13.95
C TYR A 226 -9.60 -5.89 12.45
N PHE A 227 -10.83 -6.16 12.03
CA PHE A 227 -11.24 -6.17 10.63
C PHE A 227 -12.00 -4.88 10.37
N ILE A 228 -11.51 -4.05 9.44
CA ILE A 228 -12.13 -2.75 9.16
C ILE A 228 -12.75 -2.73 7.77
N TYR A 229 -13.84 -1.97 7.62
CA TYR A 229 -14.64 -1.90 6.42
C TYR A 229 -14.63 -0.46 5.85
N PRO A 230 -13.53 -0.05 5.18
CA PRO A 230 -13.19 1.36 4.97
C PRO A 230 -13.96 2.10 3.87
N ASN A 231 -14.71 1.42 3.00
CA ASN A 231 -15.38 2.06 1.86
C ASN A 231 -16.86 1.68 1.74
N THR A 232 -17.63 1.97 2.79
CA THR A 232 -19.06 1.63 2.83
C THR A 232 -19.86 2.30 1.70
N ASP A 233 -19.47 3.49 1.25
CA ASP A 233 -20.06 4.15 0.06
C ASP A 233 -19.86 3.32 -1.22
N GLY A 234 -18.62 2.93 -1.50
CA GLY A 234 -18.29 2.13 -2.67
C GLY A 234 -18.97 0.76 -2.67
N TRP A 235 -19.34 0.25 -1.49
CA TRP A 235 -19.99 -1.04 -1.31
C TRP A 235 -21.49 -0.94 -1.46
N HIS A 236 -22.09 -0.01 -0.72
CA HIS A 236 -23.54 0.16 -0.70
C HIS A 236 -24.10 0.45 -2.09
N ARG A 237 -23.32 1.14 -2.93
CA ARG A 237 -23.66 1.35 -4.35
C ARG A 237 -23.79 0.05 -5.14
N GLY A 238 -23.03 -1.00 -4.81
CA GLY A 238 -23.10 -2.29 -5.49
C GLY A 238 -24.19 -3.23 -5.00
N ASP A 239 -24.79 -2.94 -3.84
CA ASP A 239 -25.83 -3.80 -3.23
C ASP A 239 -26.98 -4.07 -4.21
N ARG A 240 -27.42 -5.32 -4.34
CA ARG A 240 -28.58 -5.66 -5.17
C ARG A 240 -29.87 -5.06 -4.64
N THR A 241 -29.99 -4.87 -3.32
CA THR A 241 -31.14 -4.22 -2.68
C THR A 241 -31.30 -2.76 -3.07
N THR A 242 -30.22 -2.08 -3.49
CA THR A 242 -30.29 -0.68 -3.95
C THR A 242 -30.62 -0.59 -5.44
N GLY A 243 -30.43 -1.67 -6.21
CA GLY A 243 -30.75 -1.73 -7.64
C GLY A 243 -29.69 -1.15 -8.59
N SER A 244 -28.56 -0.67 -8.06
CA SER A 244 -27.49 0.01 -8.83
C SER A 244 -26.43 -0.98 -9.39
N GLN A 245 -26.26 -2.16 -8.78
CA GLN A 245 -25.41 -3.28 -9.25
C GLN A 245 -23.99 -2.87 -9.74
N PHE A 246 -23.44 -1.80 -9.17
CA PHE A 246 -22.12 -1.29 -9.55
C PHE A 246 -21.32 -0.93 -8.30
N TYR A 247 -20.59 -1.92 -7.78
CA TYR A 247 -19.60 -1.67 -6.76
C TYR A 247 -18.53 -0.71 -7.28
N GLN A 248 -18.00 0.15 -6.42
CA GLN A 248 -17.20 1.28 -6.85
C GLN A 248 -15.83 1.35 -6.19
N ARG A 249 -14.80 1.69 -6.97
CA ARG A 249 -13.43 1.88 -6.47
C ARG A 249 -13.32 3.03 -5.47
N TYR A 250 -13.98 4.13 -5.76
CA TYR A 250 -13.94 5.39 -5.01
C TYR A 250 -15.04 5.50 -3.93
N ASN A 251 -14.87 6.40 -2.96
CA ASN A 251 -15.92 6.76 -1.99
C ASN A 251 -16.96 7.74 -2.61
N GLY A 252 -17.87 8.28 -1.80
CA GLY A 252 -18.89 9.24 -2.23
C GLY A 252 -18.35 10.54 -2.84
N ASN A 253 -17.15 10.96 -2.43
CA ASN A 253 -16.42 12.09 -3.01
C ASN A 253 -15.68 11.76 -4.31
N GLY A 254 -15.71 10.50 -4.76
CA GLY A 254 -14.95 10.09 -5.94
C GLY A 254 -13.44 10.03 -5.69
N VAL A 255 -13.01 9.94 -4.43
CA VAL A 255 -11.60 9.83 -4.05
C VAL A 255 -11.19 8.36 -3.91
N ASP A 256 -9.98 8.05 -4.36
CA ASP A 256 -9.33 6.77 -4.08
C ASP A 256 -8.85 6.77 -2.63
N LEU A 257 -9.60 6.10 -1.74
CA LEU A 257 -9.22 5.98 -0.34
C LEU A 257 -7.86 5.32 -0.15
N ASN A 258 -7.37 4.51 -1.11
CA ASN A 258 -6.03 3.96 -1.08
C ASN A 258 -4.97 4.91 -1.68
N ARG A 259 -5.28 6.21 -1.80
CA ARG A 259 -4.35 7.31 -2.08
C ARG A 259 -4.45 8.45 -1.06
N ASP A 260 -5.35 8.32 -0.09
CA ASP A 260 -5.67 9.35 0.89
C ASP A 260 -4.91 9.19 2.23
N TRP A 261 -4.01 8.20 2.36
CA TRP A 261 -3.26 8.01 3.59
C TRP A 261 -1.96 8.82 3.62
N PRO A 262 -1.46 9.25 4.79
CA PRO A 262 -0.15 9.88 4.89
C PRO A 262 1.00 8.95 4.48
N ALA A 263 1.84 9.39 3.57
CA ALA A 263 3.06 8.69 3.18
C ALA A 263 4.31 9.39 3.73
N GLN A 264 5.14 8.66 4.49
CA GLN A 264 6.49 9.15 4.78
C GLN A 264 7.30 9.09 3.48
N GLY A 265 7.67 10.25 2.93
CA GLY A 265 8.36 10.34 1.65
C GLY A 265 7.60 11.21 0.66
N PHE A 266 7.69 10.88 -0.63
CA PHE A 266 7.02 11.61 -1.69
C PHE A 266 5.49 11.58 -1.56
N THR A 267 4.84 12.73 -1.66
CA THR A 267 3.38 12.87 -1.79
C THR A 267 3.05 13.50 -3.14
N PHE A 268 2.10 12.92 -3.87
CA PHE A 268 1.59 13.47 -5.12
C PHE A 268 0.52 14.51 -4.80
N ARG A 269 0.74 15.78 -5.16
CA ARG A 269 -0.04 16.93 -4.66
C ARG A 269 -1.53 16.98 -5.02
N PRO A 270 -2.04 16.28 -6.07
CA PRO A 270 -3.48 16.06 -6.19
C PRO A 270 -4.09 15.14 -5.12
N TYR A 271 -3.27 14.45 -4.34
CA TYR A 271 -3.71 13.75 -3.13
C TYR A 271 -3.62 14.70 -1.93
N THR A 272 -4.67 14.68 -1.10
CA THR A 272 -4.81 15.48 0.11
C THR A 272 -4.95 14.54 1.32
N PRO A 273 -3.85 13.93 1.80
CA PRO A 273 -3.97 12.86 2.79
C PRO A 273 -4.80 13.25 4.03
N TRP A 274 -5.66 12.35 4.50
CA TRP A 274 -6.68 12.57 5.53
C TRP A 274 -7.82 13.51 5.12
N SER A 275 -8.05 13.75 3.82
CA SER A 275 -9.19 14.60 3.43
C SER A 275 -10.51 13.86 3.51
N GLU A 276 -10.51 12.53 3.34
CA GLU A 276 -11.74 11.76 3.36
C GLU A 276 -12.14 11.36 4.79
N PRO A 277 -13.42 11.49 5.15
CA PRO A 277 -13.90 11.18 6.49
C PRO A 277 -13.70 9.70 6.83
N GLU A 278 -13.75 8.79 5.85
CA GLU A 278 -13.45 7.38 6.07
C GLU A 278 -12.00 7.17 6.51
N THR A 279 -11.05 7.75 5.79
CA THR A 279 -9.63 7.68 6.12
C THR A 279 -9.43 8.27 7.52
N ALA A 280 -9.87 9.51 7.75
CA ALA A 280 -9.69 10.22 9.02
C ALA A 280 -10.23 9.42 10.22
N ALA A 281 -11.46 8.90 10.13
CA ALA A 281 -12.10 8.16 11.21
C ALA A 281 -11.32 6.87 11.57
N PHE A 282 -10.99 6.03 10.59
CA PHE A 282 -10.22 4.82 10.87
C PHE A 282 -8.81 5.14 11.35
N GLY A 283 -8.20 6.20 10.81
CA GLY A 283 -6.91 6.72 11.25
C GLY A 283 -6.87 7.05 12.73
N GLU A 284 -7.78 7.91 13.17
CA GLU A 284 -7.88 8.36 14.56
C GLU A 284 -8.19 7.18 15.50
N VAL A 285 -9.21 6.38 15.18
CA VAL A 285 -9.61 5.22 16.00
C VAL A 285 -8.45 4.23 16.16
N LEU A 286 -7.79 3.81 15.08
CA LEU A 286 -6.70 2.83 15.15
C LEU A 286 -5.46 3.38 15.90
N GLN A 287 -5.19 4.68 15.81
CA GLN A 287 -4.12 5.31 16.57
C GLN A 287 -4.46 5.49 18.05
N ALA A 288 -5.74 5.68 18.38
CA ALA A 288 -6.25 5.84 19.74
C ALA A 288 -6.25 4.52 20.51
N ILE A 289 -6.89 3.47 19.97
CA ILE A 289 -7.12 2.19 20.65
C ILE A 289 -5.88 1.28 20.68
N GLY A 290 -4.96 1.48 19.74
CA GLY A 290 -3.82 0.61 19.55
C GLY A 290 -2.74 0.71 20.64
N PRO A 291 -1.86 -0.30 20.75
CA PRO A 291 -0.73 -0.27 21.66
C PRO A 291 0.23 0.88 21.31
N LYS A 292 0.74 1.54 22.35
CA LYS A 292 1.68 2.67 22.21
C LYS A 292 3.06 2.30 22.76
N ASP A 293 4.11 2.76 22.08
CA ASP A 293 5.49 2.63 22.54
C ASP A 293 5.78 3.55 23.74
N LYS A 294 7.00 3.51 24.26
CA LYS A 294 7.41 4.34 25.41
C LYS A 294 7.39 5.85 25.13
N GLN A 295 7.22 6.26 23.88
CA GLN A 295 7.08 7.65 23.44
C GLN A 295 5.62 8.01 23.15
N GLY A 296 4.67 7.11 23.41
CA GLY A 296 3.25 7.32 23.14
C GLY A 296 2.84 7.11 21.68
N ARG A 297 3.72 6.56 20.83
CA ARG A 297 3.44 6.37 19.40
C ARG A 297 2.85 5.00 19.12
N PRO A 298 1.94 4.84 18.14
CA PRO A 298 1.42 3.54 17.76
C PRO A 298 2.52 2.50 17.49
N LYS A 299 2.28 1.28 17.97
CA LYS A 299 3.19 0.14 17.79
C LYS A 299 2.41 -1.16 17.69
N TRP A 300 1.71 -1.30 16.58
CA TRP A 300 1.01 -2.53 16.21
C TRP A 300 2.01 -3.62 15.80
N THR A 301 1.50 -4.85 15.70
CA THR A 301 2.29 -6.04 15.40
C THR A 301 2.34 -6.29 13.90
N GLY A 302 1.19 -6.36 13.23
CA GLY A 302 1.10 -6.60 11.79
C GLY A 302 -0.23 -6.16 11.19
N GLY A 303 -0.34 -6.20 9.87
CA GLY A 303 -1.60 -5.95 9.18
C GLY A 303 -1.51 -6.20 7.68
N ILE A 304 -2.65 -6.46 7.05
CA ILE A 304 -2.73 -6.71 5.61
C ILE A 304 -3.87 -5.90 5.03
N ASP A 305 -3.55 -5.03 4.08
CA ASP A 305 -4.54 -4.34 3.25
C ASP A 305 -4.96 -5.27 2.10
N LEU A 306 -6.21 -5.76 2.15
CA LEU A 306 -6.70 -6.84 1.27
C LEU A 306 -7.49 -6.26 0.08
N HIS A 307 -6.88 -6.28 -1.11
CA HIS A 307 -7.41 -5.77 -2.38
C HIS A 307 -7.79 -6.88 -3.36
N GLY A 308 -8.31 -6.45 -4.49
CA GLY A 308 -8.59 -7.22 -5.67
C GLY A 308 -8.01 -6.55 -6.92
N GLN A 309 -7.61 -7.35 -7.89
CA GLN A 309 -7.06 -6.88 -9.14
C GLN A 309 -7.82 -7.47 -10.33
N LEU A 310 -7.51 -6.94 -11.52
CA LEU A 310 -7.85 -7.61 -12.77
C LEU A 310 -7.12 -8.96 -12.88
N ILE A 311 -7.15 -9.58 -14.05
CA ILE A 311 -6.45 -10.85 -14.28
C ILE A 311 -4.94 -10.60 -14.42
N ASP A 312 -4.12 -11.35 -13.69
CA ASP A 312 -2.66 -11.42 -13.87
C ASP A 312 -2.19 -12.88 -13.85
N ARG A 313 -0.87 -13.10 -13.91
CA ARG A 313 -0.20 -14.41 -13.96
C ARG A 313 -0.32 -15.23 -12.67
N ALA A 314 -0.62 -14.59 -11.55
CA ALA A 314 -0.90 -15.23 -10.28
C ALA A 314 -2.31 -14.86 -9.82
N PHE A 315 -3.04 -15.83 -9.28
CA PHE A 315 -4.37 -15.61 -8.72
C PHE A 315 -4.31 -14.65 -7.55
N SER A 316 -3.24 -14.72 -6.74
CA SER A 316 -2.97 -13.69 -5.74
C SER A 316 -1.53 -13.21 -5.73
N PHE A 317 -1.33 -11.92 -5.49
CA PHE A 317 -0.05 -11.34 -5.13
C PHE A 317 -0.02 -10.91 -3.67
N THR A 318 0.96 -11.39 -2.90
CA THR A 318 1.31 -10.80 -1.62
C THR A 318 2.36 -9.71 -1.83
N LEU A 319 1.97 -8.47 -1.57
CA LEU A 319 2.75 -7.28 -1.88
C LEU A 319 3.51 -6.78 -0.66
N ILE A 320 4.80 -6.52 -0.84
CA ILE A 320 5.66 -5.91 0.16
C ILE A 320 5.76 -4.42 -0.18
N GLY A 321 4.99 -3.60 0.53
CA GLY A 321 4.93 -2.14 0.33
C GLY A 321 6.19 -1.35 0.68
N GLY A 322 6.13 -0.03 0.53
CA GLY A 322 7.25 0.89 0.67
C GLY A 322 7.46 1.43 2.09
N SER A 323 8.53 1.05 2.78
CA SER A 323 8.85 1.62 4.11
C SER A 323 10.33 1.54 4.50
N GLN A 324 10.74 2.34 5.49
CA GLN A 324 12.05 2.21 6.13
C GLN A 324 12.05 1.02 7.11
N ARG A 325 12.19 -0.21 6.58
CA ARG A 325 12.21 -1.43 7.41
C ARG A 325 13.59 -1.72 7.99
N PRO A 326 13.77 -1.76 9.32
CA PRO A 326 14.93 -2.39 9.94
C PRO A 326 15.08 -3.85 9.51
N TYR A 327 16.29 -4.41 9.58
CA TYR A 327 16.54 -5.78 9.10
C TYR A 327 15.68 -6.85 9.77
N ASP A 328 15.47 -6.75 11.09
CA ASP A 328 14.61 -7.68 11.84
C ASP A 328 13.15 -7.62 11.38
N LYS A 329 12.63 -6.40 11.17
CA LYS A 329 11.29 -6.19 10.60
C LYS A 329 11.18 -6.81 9.20
N ASN A 330 12.18 -6.60 8.34
CA ASN A 330 12.20 -7.23 7.02
C ASN A 330 12.24 -8.76 7.11
N GLN A 331 12.89 -9.36 8.11
CA GLN A 331 12.87 -10.82 8.27
C GLN A 331 11.49 -11.33 8.70
N ARG A 332 10.80 -10.62 9.61
CA ARG A 332 9.43 -10.99 10.02
C ARG A 332 8.43 -10.88 8.87
N VAL A 333 8.46 -9.78 8.11
CA VAL A 333 7.65 -9.65 6.88
C VAL A 333 7.95 -10.80 5.91
N LEU A 334 9.22 -11.14 5.67
CA LEU A 334 9.59 -12.27 4.82
C LEU A 334 9.11 -13.63 5.35
N GLN A 335 9.07 -13.81 6.67
CA GLN A 335 8.55 -15.02 7.29
C GLN A 335 7.04 -15.15 7.02
N THR A 336 6.29 -14.06 7.22
CA THR A 336 4.85 -14.00 6.96
C THR A 336 4.52 -14.27 5.50
N VAL A 337 5.13 -13.57 4.54
CA VAL A 337 4.77 -13.72 3.12
C VAL A 337 5.12 -15.11 2.57
N LYS A 338 6.22 -15.72 3.01
CA LYS A 338 6.56 -17.09 2.64
C LYS A 338 5.63 -18.11 3.28
N GLY A 339 5.19 -17.82 4.49
CA GLY A 339 4.16 -18.58 5.19
C GLY A 339 2.83 -18.57 4.46
N ALA A 340 2.35 -17.38 4.08
CA ALA A 340 1.12 -17.20 3.31
C ALA A 340 1.18 -17.88 1.94
N TRP A 341 2.31 -17.73 1.25
CA TRP A 341 2.55 -18.47 0.01
C TRP A 341 2.43 -20.00 0.21
N ALA A 342 3.13 -20.55 1.20
CA ALA A 342 3.12 -21.99 1.44
C ALA A 342 1.72 -22.53 1.84
N ASP A 343 0.96 -21.75 2.59
CA ASP A 343 -0.40 -22.13 3.00
C ASP A 343 -1.41 -22.00 1.86
N ALA A 344 -1.28 -20.96 1.04
CA ALA A 344 -2.14 -20.78 -0.12
C ALA A 344 -1.95 -21.86 -1.18
N GLU A 345 -0.73 -22.39 -1.37
CA GLU A 345 -0.51 -23.56 -2.23
C GLU A 345 -1.36 -24.76 -1.79
N ALA A 346 -1.60 -24.95 -0.49
CA ALA A 346 -2.50 -26.00 -0.01
C ALA A 346 -3.98 -25.59 -0.15
N ARG A 347 -4.34 -24.36 0.22
CA ARG A 347 -5.72 -23.88 0.25
C ARG A 347 -6.34 -23.72 -1.14
N LEU A 348 -5.55 -23.46 -2.17
CA LEU A 348 -6.04 -23.21 -3.53
C LEU A 348 -5.94 -24.43 -4.45
N ALA A 349 -5.22 -25.49 -4.05
CA ALA A 349 -4.93 -26.66 -4.89
C ALA A 349 -6.16 -27.51 -5.28
N TRP A 350 -7.31 -27.29 -4.66
CA TRP A 350 -8.55 -27.98 -5.04
C TRP A 350 -9.06 -27.53 -6.41
N SER A 351 -8.75 -26.29 -6.82
CA SER A 351 -9.30 -25.73 -8.06
C SER A 351 -8.44 -26.08 -9.27
N PRO A 352 -9.04 -26.52 -10.38
CA PRO A 352 -8.32 -26.77 -11.63
C PRO A 352 -7.82 -25.49 -12.31
N LEU A 353 -8.23 -24.30 -11.84
CA LEU A 353 -7.74 -23.01 -12.34
C LEU A 353 -6.32 -22.70 -11.84
N ILE A 354 -5.92 -23.33 -10.74
CA ILE A 354 -4.69 -23.03 -10.02
C ILE A 354 -3.63 -24.06 -10.37
N LYS A 355 -2.45 -23.58 -10.73
CA LYS A 355 -1.25 -24.40 -10.90
C LYS A 355 -0.22 -24.08 -9.81
N PRO A 356 0.60 -25.07 -9.41
CA PRO A 356 1.68 -24.83 -8.48
C PRO A 356 2.76 -23.93 -9.10
N ASN A 357 3.51 -23.22 -8.27
CA ASN A 357 4.55 -22.29 -8.74
C ASN A 357 5.74 -22.95 -9.46
N ASP A 358 5.90 -24.28 -9.36
CA ASP A 358 6.90 -25.06 -10.09
C ASP A 358 6.35 -25.72 -11.38
N ALA A 359 5.07 -25.46 -11.72
CA ALA A 359 4.47 -25.92 -12.95
C ALA A 359 5.19 -25.34 -14.18
N SER A 360 5.12 -26.10 -15.28
CA SER A 360 5.71 -25.67 -16.55
C SER A 360 4.97 -24.46 -17.11
N ALA A 361 5.68 -23.64 -17.90
CA ALA A 361 5.12 -22.43 -18.49
C ALA A 361 3.98 -22.69 -19.49
N ASP A 362 3.88 -23.91 -20.03
CA ASP A 362 2.80 -24.37 -20.92
C ASP A 362 1.55 -24.87 -20.19
N ASP A 363 1.57 -24.96 -18.86
CA ASP A 363 0.38 -25.24 -18.05
C ASP A 363 -0.61 -24.06 -18.16
N PRO A 364 -1.86 -24.30 -18.58
CA PRO A 364 -2.84 -23.24 -18.80
C PRO A 364 -3.41 -22.62 -17.51
N GLY A 365 -3.12 -23.20 -16.34
CA GLY A 365 -3.53 -22.65 -15.04
C GLY A 365 -2.82 -21.34 -14.70
N VAL A 366 -3.37 -20.63 -13.72
CA VAL A 366 -2.78 -19.43 -13.12
C VAL A 366 -2.02 -19.83 -11.87
N TYR A 367 -0.85 -19.24 -11.60
CA TYR A 367 -0.13 -19.55 -10.36
C TYR A 367 -1.01 -19.23 -9.15
N GLY A 368 -1.00 -20.06 -8.09
CA GLY A 368 -1.81 -19.79 -6.90
C GLY A 368 -1.48 -18.45 -6.25
N VAL A 369 -0.28 -18.34 -5.69
CA VAL A 369 0.19 -17.10 -5.06
C VAL A 369 1.62 -16.79 -5.45
N GLN A 370 1.93 -15.53 -5.72
CA GLN A 370 3.30 -15.03 -5.76
C GLN A 370 3.49 -13.88 -4.78
N TRP A 371 4.70 -13.65 -4.31
CA TRP A 371 5.02 -12.57 -3.36
C TRP A 371 6.22 -11.73 -3.83
N GLY A 372 6.22 -10.44 -3.56
CA GLY A 372 7.29 -9.55 -4.03
C GLY A 372 7.07 -8.13 -3.57
N THR A 373 7.94 -7.20 -3.96
CA THR A 373 7.59 -5.77 -3.83
C THR A 373 6.42 -5.44 -4.74
N ILE A 374 5.70 -4.35 -4.47
CA ILE A 374 4.60 -3.90 -5.34
C ILE A 374 5.05 -3.81 -6.80
N TRP A 375 6.27 -3.30 -7.03
CA TRP A 375 6.78 -3.18 -8.38
C TRP A 375 7.10 -4.55 -9.02
N ASP A 376 7.71 -5.48 -8.29
CA ASP A 376 8.07 -6.79 -8.84
C ASP A 376 6.84 -7.67 -9.17
N SER A 377 5.68 -7.43 -8.54
CA SER A 377 4.41 -8.11 -8.84
C SER A 377 3.61 -7.41 -9.92
N ILE A 378 3.10 -6.20 -9.64
CA ILE A 378 2.08 -5.48 -10.43
C ILE A 378 2.64 -4.30 -11.24
N ALA A 379 3.97 -4.16 -11.30
CA ALA A 379 4.67 -3.26 -12.21
C ALA A 379 4.46 -1.73 -12.03
N TYR A 380 3.96 -1.30 -10.87
CA TYR A 380 4.05 0.09 -10.39
C TYR A 380 4.31 0.14 -8.87
N THR A 381 4.40 1.33 -8.30
CA THR A 381 4.42 1.58 -6.85
C THR A 381 3.50 2.75 -6.51
N VAL A 382 3.25 3.01 -5.24
CA VAL A 382 2.18 3.91 -4.78
C VAL A 382 2.68 4.89 -3.74
N THR A 383 1.95 6.00 -3.60
CA THR A 383 2.00 6.88 -2.43
C THR A 383 0.57 7.05 -1.92
N GLY A 384 0.44 7.16 -0.60
CA GLY A 384 -0.84 7.32 0.09
C GLY A 384 -1.68 6.05 0.25
N ALA A 385 -1.06 4.87 0.18
CA ALA A 385 -1.73 3.60 0.41
C ALA A 385 -1.87 3.25 1.89
N LEU A 386 -2.95 2.55 2.25
CA LEU A 386 -3.25 2.14 3.63
C LEU A 386 -2.25 1.11 4.15
N GLY A 387 -1.91 0.06 3.39
CA GLY A 387 -0.91 -0.92 3.85
C GLY A 387 0.48 -0.31 4.07
N ASP A 388 0.88 0.68 3.26
CA ASP A 388 2.10 1.46 3.47
C ASP A 388 2.03 2.31 4.76
N TRP A 389 0.88 2.92 5.04
CA TRP A 389 0.66 3.67 6.29
C TRP A 389 0.70 2.77 7.53
N ILE A 390 0.07 1.58 7.46
CA ILE A 390 0.15 0.54 8.50
C ILE A 390 1.60 0.18 8.79
N ASP A 391 2.42 -0.02 7.74
CA ASP A 391 3.84 -0.38 7.86
C ASP A 391 4.75 0.78 8.30
N SER A 392 4.28 2.01 8.18
CA SER A 392 5.08 3.22 8.35
C SER A 392 5.15 3.68 9.82
N PRO A 393 6.28 4.27 10.27
CA PRO A 393 6.40 4.84 11.61
C PRO A 393 5.53 6.08 11.87
N ILE A 394 4.87 6.65 10.85
CA ILE A 394 3.90 7.75 11.01
C ILE A 394 2.45 7.24 11.07
N GLY A 395 2.20 5.97 10.74
CA GLY A 395 0.93 5.30 10.96
C GLY A 395 1.02 4.34 12.14
N LEU A 396 0.79 3.04 11.90
CA LEU A 396 0.71 2.05 12.99
C LEU A 396 2.05 1.42 13.38
N ASN A 397 3.10 1.62 12.58
CA ASN A 397 4.43 1.04 12.77
C ASN A 397 4.38 -0.49 12.93
N ALA A 398 3.44 -1.15 12.25
CA ALA A 398 3.23 -2.59 12.22
C ALA A 398 4.14 -3.26 11.20
N ASP A 399 4.19 -4.59 11.15
CA ASP A 399 4.70 -5.31 9.99
C ASP A 399 3.58 -5.40 8.93
N GLY A 400 3.50 -4.38 8.07
CA GLY A 400 2.44 -4.22 7.07
C GLY A 400 2.81 -4.75 5.69
N ILE A 401 1.83 -5.34 5.01
CA ILE A 401 1.86 -5.81 3.62
C ILE A 401 0.52 -5.49 2.95
N ASP A 402 0.49 -5.58 1.62
CA ASP A 402 -0.74 -5.45 0.83
C ASP A 402 -1.00 -6.78 0.09
N ASN A 403 -2.19 -6.92 -0.48
CA ASN A 403 -2.56 -8.09 -1.25
C ASN A 403 -3.43 -7.74 -2.44
N GLU A 404 -3.28 -8.48 -3.54
CA GLU A 404 -4.15 -8.38 -4.71
C GLU A 404 -4.71 -9.76 -5.06
N MET A 405 -6.04 -9.87 -5.26
CA MET A 405 -6.76 -11.07 -5.70
C MET A 405 -7.28 -10.89 -7.13
N SER A 406 -6.75 -11.65 -8.09
CA SER A 406 -7.21 -11.61 -9.47
C SER A 406 -8.65 -12.04 -9.61
N LEU A 407 -9.34 -11.41 -10.58
CA LEU A 407 -10.78 -11.56 -10.84
C LEU A 407 -11.68 -10.85 -9.84
N SER A 408 -11.14 -10.24 -8.78
CA SER A 408 -11.91 -9.37 -7.88
C SER A 408 -11.81 -7.91 -8.30
N HIS A 409 -12.25 -7.59 -9.52
CA HIS A 409 -12.31 -6.22 -10.05
C HIS A 409 -13.22 -6.18 -11.30
N LEU A 410 -13.08 -5.19 -12.20
CA LEU A 410 -13.91 -5.00 -13.41
C LEU A 410 -13.89 -6.22 -14.36
N SER A 411 -12.92 -7.13 -14.22
CA SER A 411 -12.75 -8.31 -15.08
C SER A 411 -13.83 -9.38 -14.91
N ASN A 412 -14.59 -9.40 -13.81
CA ASN A 412 -15.72 -10.32 -13.67
C ASN A 412 -16.95 -9.77 -14.42
N CYS A 413 -17.13 -10.24 -15.66
CA CYS A 413 -18.24 -9.91 -16.55
C CYS A 413 -18.35 -8.40 -16.90
N ASP A 414 -17.23 -7.74 -17.17
CA ASP A 414 -17.08 -6.34 -17.62
C ASP A 414 -17.47 -5.23 -16.62
N ILE A 415 -18.25 -5.52 -15.58
CA ILE A 415 -18.75 -4.53 -14.60
C ILE A 415 -18.35 -4.79 -13.14
N GLY A 416 -17.58 -5.85 -12.85
CA GLY A 416 -17.09 -6.14 -11.49
C GLY A 416 -18.17 -6.42 -10.45
N SER A 417 -19.38 -6.79 -10.88
CA SER A 417 -20.54 -7.03 -10.01
C SER A 417 -21.16 -8.42 -10.16
N CYS A 418 -20.48 -9.33 -10.87
CA CYS A 418 -20.94 -10.70 -11.02
C CYS A 418 -20.25 -11.63 -10.00
N PHE A 419 -21.07 -12.29 -9.20
CA PHE A 419 -20.65 -13.33 -8.26
C PHE A 419 -20.44 -14.66 -9.01
N ALA A 420 -19.23 -15.21 -8.94
CA ALA A 420 -18.87 -16.50 -9.54
C ALA A 420 -18.40 -17.47 -8.43
N PRO A 421 -19.22 -18.44 -8.00
CA PRO A 421 -18.95 -19.23 -6.79
C PRO A 421 -17.55 -19.86 -6.72
N ASP A 422 -17.07 -20.45 -7.82
CA ASP A 422 -15.73 -21.08 -7.89
C ASP A 422 -14.59 -20.07 -7.65
N VAL A 423 -14.74 -18.87 -8.21
CA VAL A 423 -13.74 -17.81 -8.09
C VAL A 423 -13.82 -17.18 -6.69
N GLU A 424 -15.02 -16.94 -6.19
CA GLU A 424 -15.22 -16.37 -4.86
C GLU A 424 -14.78 -17.33 -3.76
N GLN A 425 -14.92 -18.65 -3.94
CA GLN A 425 -14.35 -19.60 -2.98
C GLN A 425 -12.83 -19.52 -2.96
N LEU A 426 -12.17 -19.36 -4.12
CA LEU A 426 -10.73 -19.13 -4.17
C LEU A 426 -10.34 -17.81 -3.48
N HIS A 427 -11.12 -16.74 -3.64
CA HIS A 427 -10.89 -15.49 -2.90
C HIS A 427 -10.98 -15.70 -1.40
N VAL A 428 -11.99 -16.42 -0.91
CA VAL A 428 -12.17 -16.73 0.51
C VAL A 428 -10.98 -17.53 1.04
N ASP A 429 -10.61 -18.62 0.37
CA ASP A 429 -9.52 -19.51 0.78
C ASP A 429 -8.16 -18.79 0.76
N GLY A 430 -7.92 -17.96 -0.27
CA GLY A 430 -6.69 -17.18 -0.40
C GLY A 430 -6.56 -16.09 0.67
N ASN A 431 -7.65 -15.35 0.97
CA ASN A 431 -7.64 -14.33 2.03
C ASN A 431 -7.43 -14.94 3.42
N LYS A 432 -8.04 -16.10 3.69
CA LYS A 432 -7.81 -16.85 4.93
C LYS A 432 -6.33 -17.21 5.11
N SER A 433 -5.65 -17.69 4.07
CA SER A 433 -4.19 -17.94 4.11
C SER A 433 -3.40 -16.71 4.58
N LEU A 434 -3.71 -15.54 4.05
CA LEU A 434 -3.02 -14.28 4.36
C LEU A 434 -3.23 -13.87 5.83
N ILE A 435 -4.49 -13.81 6.25
CA ILE A 435 -4.88 -13.39 7.61
C ILE A 435 -4.27 -14.32 8.65
N TYR A 436 -4.45 -15.62 8.48
CA TYR A 436 -3.96 -16.63 9.42
C TYR A 436 -2.43 -16.67 9.45
N SER A 437 -1.77 -16.49 8.31
CA SER A 437 -0.31 -16.39 8.25
C SER A 437 0.22 -15.18 9.01
N MET A 438 -0.40 -14.01 8.87
CA MET A 438 0.01 -12.81 9.61
C MET A 438 -0.02 -13.05 11.11
N ILE A 439 -1.13 -13.60 11.62
CA ILE A 439 -1.29 -13.90 13.05
C ILE A 439 -0.27 -14.97 13.48
N ASN A 440 -0.24 -16.11 12.80
CA ASN A 440 0.58 -17.26 13.14
C ASN A 440 2.08 -16.96 13.17
N TYR A 441 2.61 -16.29 12.14
CA TYR A 441 4.05 -16.03 12.03
C TYR A 441 4.50 -14.84 12.88
N SER A 442 3.63 -13.85 13.12
CA SER A 442 3.93 -12.75 14.05
C SER A 442 3.98 -13.22 15.51
N LEU A 443 3.21 -14.25 15.86
CA LEU A 443 3.25 -14.88 17.18
C LEU A 443 4.43 -15.84 17.37
N LYS A 444 5.29 -16.01 16.36
CA LYS A 444 6.47 -16.86 16.40
C LYS A 444 7.76 -16.04 16.38
N PRO A 445 8.84 -16.53 16.99
CA PRO A 445 10.12 -15.85 16.94
C PRO A 445 10.73 -15.93 15.53
N GLU A 446 11.37 -14.84 15.09
CA GLU A 446 12.13 -14.79 13.84
C GLU A 446 13.61 -14.47 14.09
N LYS A 447 14.50 -15.12 13.33
CA LYS A 447 15.94 -14.92 13.49
C LYS A 447 16.42 -13.69 12.74
N SER A 448 16.85 -12.67 13.47
CA SER A 448 17.30 -11.40 12.92
C SER A 448 18.83 -11.22 12.78
N THR A 449 19.60 -12.31 12.71
CA THR A 449 21.08 -12.24 12.58
C THR A 449 21.52 -12.08 11.11
N PHE A 450 22.30 -11.03 10.82
CA PHE A 450 22.97 -10.81 9.55
C PHE A 450 24.43 -11.33 9.61
N LYS A 451 24.66 -12.56 9.19
CA LYS A 451 26.00 -13.15 9.18
C LYS A 451 26.81 -12.68 7.96
N THR A 452 28.10 -12.42 8.16
CA THR A 452 29.10 -12.10 7.13
C THR A 452 30.32 -13.01 7.27
N SER A 453 31.16 -13.14 6.24
CA SER A 453 32.37 -13.98 6.28
C SER A 453 33.41 -13.47 7.28
N GLY A 454 33.40 -12.16 7.53
CA GLY A 454 34.35 -11.49 8.41
C GLY A 454 33.83 -10.13 8.87
N LYS A 455 34.69 -9.36 9.54
CA LYS A 455 34.35 -8.03 10.04
C LYS A 455 34.20 -7.05 8.89
N VAL A 456 33.10 -6.31 8.89
CA VAL A 456 32.79 -5.32 7.85
C VAL A 456 33.10 -3.91 8.37
N GLY A 457 33.82 -3.13 7.57
CA GLY A 457 33.98 -1.70 7.75
C GLY A 457 33.14 -0.93 6.72
N TYR A 458 32.47 0.15 7.12
CA TYR A 458 31.81 1.05 6.16
C TYR A 458 32.46 2.45 6.20
N ILE A 459 32.67 3.06 5.04
CA ILE A 459 33.22 4.41 4.95
C ILE A 459 32.15 5.43 5.32
N PHE A 460 32.31 6.03 6.50
CA PHE A 460 31.40 7.01 7.04
C PHE A 460 31.55 8.37 6.36
N ASN A 461 30.41 8.89 5.91
CA ASN A 461 30.25 10.26 5.47
C ASN A 461 29.35 11.03 6.46
N LYS A 462 29.53 12.35 6.57
CA LYS A 462 28.70 13.20 7.46
C LYS A 462 27.48 13.81 6.76
N GLY A 463 27.29 13.52 5.47
CA GLY A 463 26.23 14.11 4.65
C GLY A 463 24.85 13.72 5.17
N ALA A 464 23.97 14.71 5.28
CA ALA A 464 22.59 14.51 5.66
C ALA A 464 21.75 15.67 5.15
N LEU A 465 20.57 15.36 4.60
CA LEU A 465 19.53 16.35 4.38
C LEU A 465 18.89 16.70 5.72
N LYS A 466 18.56 17.97 5.90
CA LYS A 466 18.00 18.49 7.15
C LYS A 466 17.06 19.64 6.86
N LYS A 467 15.84 19.52 7.35
CA LYS A 467 14.86 20.61 7.39
C LYS A 467 14.25 20.61 8.77
N LYS A 468 14.02 21.80 9.32
CA LYS A 468 13.24 21.93 10.56
C LYS A 468 11.76 21.85 10.21
N THR A 469 10.94 21.49 11.19
CA THR A 469 9.50 21.62 11.04
C THR A 469 9.18 23.05 10.64
N LYS A 470 8.43 23.20 9.56
CA LYS A 470 7.81 24.46 9.17
C LYS A 470 6.31 24.20 9.20
N SER A 471 5.70 24.61 10.30
CA SER A 471 4.24 24.63 10.43
C SER A 471 3.75 25.91 9.78
N ASP A 472 2.71 25.79 8.96
CA ASP A 472 2.01 26.93 8.36
C ASP A 472 0.83 27.38 9.26
N ALA A 473 0.93 27.15 10.58
CA ALA A 473 -0.13 27.49 11.52
C ALA A 473 -0.48 28.99 11.49
N PRO A 474 -1.78 29.32 11.57
CA PRO A 474 -2.23 30.71 11.57
C PRO A 474 -1.88 31.42 12.89
N PRO A 475 -1.84 32.76 12.86
CA PRO A 475 -1.81 33.56 14.09
C PRO A 475 -2.95 33.17 15.07
N PRO A 476 -2.66 32.94 16.36
CA PRO A 476 -3.67 32.47 17.33
C PRO A 476 -4.89 33.38 17.46
N GLU A 477 -4.75 34.68 17.24
CA GLU A 477 -5.86 35.63 17.25
C GLU A 477 -6.89 35.36 16.14
N PHE A 478 -6.48 34.82 14.99
CA PHE A 478 -7.38 34.53 13.88
C PHE A 478 -8.22 33.30 14.14
N THR A 479 -7.69 32.30 14.85
CA THR A 479 -8.43 31.07 15.24
C THR A 479 -9.63 31.32 16.17
N LYS A 480 -9.82 32.56 16.64
CA LYS A 480 -10.97 32.97 17.46
C LYS A 480 -12.10 33.58 16.64
N LEU A 481 -11.85 33.89 15.37
CA LEU A 481 -12.87 34.38 14.46
C LEU A 481 -13.66 33.18 13.92
N PRO A 482 -14.96 33.33 13.68
CA PRO A 482 -15.74 32.29 13.00
C PRO A 482 -15.25 32.13 11.56
N PRO A 483 -15.49 30.95 10.93
CA PRO A 483 -15.31 30.80 9.50
C PRO A 483 -16.31 31.66 8.75
N GLN A 484 -16.04 31.89 7.47
CA GLN A 484 -17.00 32.45 6.52
C GLN A 484 -18.22 31.52 6.43
N GLU A 485 -19.38 32.07 6.09
CA GLU A 485 -20.57 31.26 5.81
C GLU A 485 -20.38 30.45 4.51
N ASP A 486 -20.83 29.20 4.53
CA ASP A 486 -20.73 28.28 3.41
C ASP A 486 -21.51 28.76 2.18
N ILE A 487 -21.04 28.37 1.00
CA ILE A 487 -21.71 28.65 -0.28
C ILE A 487 -22.30 27.34 -0.80
N ALA A 488 -23.58 27.12 -0.50
CA ALA A 488 -24.30 25.92 -0.91
C ALA A 488 -25.02 26.10 -2.27
N GLY A 489 -25.09 25.02 -3.05
CA GLY A 489 -25.95 24.92 -4.23
C GLY A 489 -25.52 25.79 -5.41
N GLY A 490 -24.21 25.98 -5.59
CA GLY A 490 -23.68 26.55 -6.84
C GLY A 490 -23.89 25.60 -8.02
N THR A 491 -23.83 26.14 -9.23
CA THR A 491 -23.99 25.36 -10.47
C THR A 491 -22.82 25.64 -11.41
N LEU A 492 -22.23 24.60 -12.00
CA LEU A 492 -21.28 24.70 -13.12
C LEU A 492 -21.94 24.11 -14.36
N ASP A 493 -22.16 24.91 -15.39
CA ASP A 493 -22.86 24.50 -16.60
C ASP A 493 -22.41 25.34 -17.84
N PRO A 494 -22.92 25.07 -19.06
CA PRO A 494 -22.54 25.86 -20.23
C PRO A 494 -22.81 27.37 -20.14
N SER A 495 -23.76 27.81 -19.30
CA SER A 495 -24.12 29.22 -19.15
C SER A 495 -23.07 30.05 -18.42
N ASN A 496 -22.27 29.42 -17.55
CA ASN A 496 -21.14 30.05 -16.86
C ASN A 496 -19.78 29.50 -17.29
N SER A 497 -19.71 28.84 -18.46
CA SER A 497 -18.49 28.18 -18.95
C SER A 497 -17.88 27.23 -17.91
N TYR A 498 -18.74 26.55 -17.14
CA TYR A 498 -18.37 25.63 -16.07
C TYR A 498 -17.41 26.22 -15.04
N THR A 499 -17.63 27.49 -14.70
CA THR A 499 -16.82 28.24 -13.74
C THR A 499 -17.72 28.94 -12.72
N GLN A 500 -17.37 28.81 -11.44
CA GLN A 500 -17.99 29.56 -10.34
C GLN A 500 -16.90 30.32 -9.60
N GLU A 501 -16.97 31.64 -9.66
CA GLU A 501 -16.12 32.54 -8.87
C GLU A 501 -16.77 32.82 -7.51
N PHE A 502 -15.94 32.97 -6.48
CA PHE A 502 -16.35 33.31 -5.13
C PHE A 502 -15.25 34.06 -4.38
N GLU A 503 -15.64 34.81 -3.36
CA GLU A 503 -14.69 35.54 -2.52
C GLU A 503 -14.35 34.72 -1.27
N VAL A 504 -13.07 34.67 -0.95
CA VAL A 504 -12.58 34.21 0.35
C VAL A 504 -12.26 35.44 1.19
N LEU A 505 -13.05 35.64 2.24
CA LEU A 505 -12.88 36.72 3.20
C LEU A 505 -11.77 36.41 4.21
N GLY A 506 -11.32 37.43 4.94
CA GLY A 506 -10.26 37.26 5.94
C GLY A 506 -10.50 37.98 7.25
N PRO A 507 -9.47 38.02 8.13
CA PRO A 507 -9.57 38.64 9.45
C PRO A 507 -9.98 40.12 9.45
N LYS A 508 -9.79 40.83 8.33
CA LYS A 508 -10.27 42.23 8.16
C LYS A 508 -11.79 42.33 8.06
N ASP A 509 -12.44 41.26 7.61
CA ASP A 509 -13.88 41.13 7.44
C ASP A 509 -14.55 40.48 8.66
N GLY A 510 -13.77 40.15 9.69
CA GLY A 510 -14.26 39.55 10.94
C GLY A 510 -14.37 38.02 10.92
N VAL A 511 -13.83 37.36 9.89
CA VAL A 511 -13.84 35.89 9.75
C VAL A 511 -12.43 35.33 9.57
N TYR A 512 -12.27 34.03 9.78
CA TYR A 512 -11.04 33.30 9.47
C TYR A 512 -11.37 31.90 8.97
N ASN A 513 -10.87 31.59 7.77
CA ASN A 513 -11.02 30.28 7.15
C ASN A 513 -9.74 29.48 7.40
N GLY A 514 -9.83 28.43 8.20
CA GLY A 514 -8.76 27.45 8.36
C GLY A 514 -8.65 26.54 7.15
N GLY A 515 -9.77 26.27 6.48
CA GLY A 515 -9.86 25.38 5.34
C GLY A 515 -10.99 25.75 4.38
N ILE A 516 -10.89 25.23 3.16
CA ILE A 516 -11.97 25.13 2.18
C ILE A 516 -12.10 23.67 1.79
N GLU A 517 -13.32 23.16 1.78
CA GLU A 517 -13.69 21.95 1.06
C GLU A 517 -14.68 22.33 -0.05
N VAL A 518 -14.38 21.91 -1.28
CA VAL A 518 -15.29 22.05 -2.41
C VAL A 518 -15.78 20.66 -2.77
N THR A 519 -17.06 20.42 -2.51
CA THR A 519 -17.74 19.21 -2.94
C THR A 519 -18.46 19.46 -4.26
N ILE A 520 -18.22 18.62 -5.25
CA ILE A 520 -18.80 18.72 -6.59
C ILE A 520 -19.57 17.44 -6.90
N THR A 521 -20.79 17.58 -7.38
CA THR A 521 -21.64 16.44 -7.78
C THR A 521 -22.24 16.68 -9.16
N CYS A 522 -22.12 15.71 -10.06
CA CYS A 522 -22.85 15.73 -11.34
C CYS A 522 -24.21 15.06 -11.22
N ALA A 523 -25.10 15.39 -12.15
CA ALA A 523 -26.35 14.64 -12.35
C ALA A 523 -26.05 13.14 -12.43
N ASN A 524 -26.72 12.37 -11.58
CA ASN A 524 -26.45 10.95 -11.44
C ASN A 524 -27.73 10.15 -11.18
N LEU A 525 -27.66 8.86 -11.51
CA LEU A 525 -28.63 7.87 -11.09
C LEU A 525 -27.91 6.93 -10.12
N GLN A 526 -28.28 6.97 -8.84
CA GLN A 526 -27.71 6.10 -7.79
C GLN A 526 -26.18 6.20 -7.68
N GLY A 527 -25.65 7.42 -7.70
CA GLY A 527 -24.20 7.67 -7.61
C GLY A 527 -23.41 7.37 -8.90
N ILE A 528 -24.07 7.06 -10.02
CA ILE A 528 -23.45 6.88 -11.34
C ILE A 528 -23.62 8.13 -12.20
N GLY A 529 -22.53 8.78 -12.60
CA GLY A 529 -22.57 10.03 -13.37
C GLY A 529 -21.33 10.26 -14.25
N PRO A 530 -21.33 11.33 -15.07
CA PRO A 530 -20.24 11.64 -15.99
C PRO A 530 -19.01 12.26 -15.31
N CYS A 531 -18.99 12.47 -13.99
CA CYS A 531 -17.88 13.13 -13.28
C CYS A 531 -16.54 12.43 -13.49
N ALA A 532 -16.52 11.16 -13.91
CA ALA A 532 -15.29 10.42 -14.14
C ALA A 532 -14.45 10.92 -15.35
N VAL A 533 -15.03 11.66 -16.31
CA VAL A 533 -14.30 12.14 -17.50
C VAL A 533 -13.86 13.60 -17.42
N ASP A 534 -14.26 14.28 -16.35
CA ASP A 534 -14.05 15.70 -16.12
C ASP A 534 -13.14 15.92 -14.90
N GLU A 535 -12.38 17.01 -14.90
CA GLU A 535 -11.41 17.33 -13.84
C GLU A 535 -11.80 18.66 -13.20
N ALA A 536 -12.11 18.65 -11.91
CA ALA A 536 -12.30 19.88 -11.16
C ALA A 536 -10.97 20.50 -10.72
N VAL A 537 -10.91 21.82 -10.78
CA VAL A 537 -9.77 22.61 -10.33
C VAL A 537 -10.25 23.74 -9.45
N LEU A 538 -9.59 23.92 -8.30
CA LEU A 538 -9.73 25.08 -7.44
C LEU A 538 -8.56 26.01 -7.73
N GLU A 539 -8.87 27.24 -8.11
CA GLU A 539 -7.88 28.24 -8.51
C GLU A 539 -8.07 29.53 -7.70
N ARG A 540 -6.98 30.26 -7.50
CA ARG A 540 -6.94 31.56 -6.84
C ARG A 540 -6.40 32.61 -7.80
N GLN A 541 -6.98 33.80 -7.79
CA GLN A 541 -6.47 34.93 -8.57
C GLN A 541 -5.16 35.48 -7.96
N ASP A 542 -4.12 35.68 -8.77
CA ASP A 542 -2.86 36.26 -8.30
C ASP A 542 -3.06 37.74 -7.89
N PRO A 543 -2.71 38.14 -6.64
CA PRO A 543 -2.88 39.51 -6.17
C PRO A 543 -1.79 40.51 -6.65
N GLU A 544 -0.69 40.07 -7.28
CA GLU A 544 0.49 40.93 -7.56
C GLU A 544 0.60 41.47 -9.01
N GLU A 545 -0.21 41.03 -9.97
CA GLU A 545 -0.11 41.48 -11.38
C GLU A 545 -1.26 42.40 -11.83
N ASP A 546 -0.92 43.55 -12.43
CA ASP A 546 -1.89 44.43 -13.11
C ASP A 546 -2.47 43.69 -14.34
N LEU A 547 -3.80 43.64 -14.44
CA LEU A 547 -4.58 43.00 -15.50
C LEU A 547 -4.19 43.49 -16.91
N VAL A 548 -3.16 42.89 -17.53
CA VAL A 548 -2.77 43.15 -18.92
C VAL A 548 -2.74 41.84 -19.70
N GLN A 549 -3.85 41.57 -20.41
CA GLN A 549 -4.05 40.46 -21.36
C GLN A 549 -3.89 39.05 -20.80
N GLY A 550 -4.86 38.66 -19.97
CA GLY A 550 -5.04 37.30 -19.46
C GLY A 550 -4.92 37.33 -17.95
N GLU A 551 -5.99 36.95 -17.24
CA GLU A 551 -5.94 36.79 -15.80
C GLU A 551 -5.04 35.59 -15.47
N GLU A 552 -4.00 35.79 -14.67
CA GLU A 552 -3.21 34.66 -14.15
C GLU A 552 -3.91 34.10 -12.90
N TRP A 553 -4.32 32.84 -13.01
CA TRP A 553 -4.96 32.06 -11.96
C TRP A 553 -3.98 30.99 -11.48
N GLU A 554 -3.71 30.94 -10.18
CA GLU A 554 -2.88 29.92 -9.54
C GLU A 554 -3.73 28.70 -9.18
N VAL A 555 -3.27 27.50 -9.57
CA VAL A 555 -3.93 26.25 -9.17
C VAL A 555 -3.63 25.96 -7.70
N VAL A 556 -4.68 25.89 -6.89
CA VAL A 556 -4.61 25.55 -5.46
C VAL A 556 -4.69 24.03 -5.28
N ASN A 557 -5.65 23.40 -5.95
CA ASN A 557 -5.82 21.95 -5.94
C ASN A 557 -6.50 21.47 -7.24
N THR A 558 -6.28 20.21 -7.59
CA THR A 558 -6.85 19.55 -8.77
C THR A 558 -7.32 18.16 -8.38
N TYR A 559 -8.54 17.83 -8.78
CA TYR A 559 -9.09 16.50 -8.58
C TYR A 559 -8.36 15.52 -9.49
N PHE A 560 -7.93 14.38 -8.95
CA PHE A 560 -7.25 13.36 -9.73
C PHE A 560 -8.06 12.08 -9.84
N ASN A 561 -8.50 11.77 -11.06
CA ASN A 561 -9.07 10.48 -11.39
C ASN A 561 -8.04 9.57 -12.08
N GLN A 562 -7.78 8.40 -11.49
CA GLN A 562 -6.91 7.39 -12.10
C GLN A 562 -7.47 6.82 -13.41
N SER A 563 -8.80 6.70 -13.53
CA SER A 563 -9.43 6.13 -14.71
C SER A 563 -10.89 6.56 -14.87
N PRO A 564 -11.31 6.96 -16.08
CA PRO A 564 -12.71 7.27 -16.35
C PRO A 564 -13.63 6.02 -16.30
N ALA A 565 -13.06 4.80 -16.24
CA ALA A 565 -13.83 3.55 -16.19
C ALA A 565 -14.68 3.38 -14.92
N TYR A 566 -14.35 4.10 -13.85
CA TYR A 566 -15.00 3.92 -12.55
C TYR A 566 -16.29 4.76 -12.39
N VAL A 567 -16.67 5.63 -13.32
CA VAL A 567 -18.01 6.27 -13.40
C VAL A 567 -18.58 6.79 -12.06
N GLN A 568 -17.75 7.47 -11.26
CA GLN A 568 -18.16 8.17 -10.03
C GLN A 568 -19.04 9.40 -10.34
N ALA A 569 -19.82 9.84 -9.35
CA ALA A 569 -20.67 11.03 -9.42
C ALA A 569 -20.24 12.19 -8.51
N GLY A 570 -19.19 12.01 -7.71
CA GLY A 570 -18.62 13.03 -6.83
C GLY A 570 -17.18 13.39 -7.20
N GLN A 571 -16.77 14.61 -6.87
CA GLN A 571 -15.38 15.07 -6.78
C GLN A 571 -15.24 15.94 -5.53
N ALA A 572 -14.05 15.95 -4.91
CA ALA A 572 -13.71 16.85 -3.81
C ALA A 572 -12.38 17.56 -4.07
N LEU A 573 -12.28 18.81 -3.59
CA LEU A 573 -11.08 19.62 -3.62
C LEU A 573 -10.91 20.30 -2.27
N HIS A 574 -9.69 20.32 -1.75
CA HIS A 574 -9.42 20.93 -0.45
C HIS A 574 -8.36 22.04 -0.58
N ALA A 575 -8.49 23.12 0.21
CA ALA A 575 -7.43 24.11 0.44
C ALA A 575 -7.21 24.36 1.95
N ASN A 576 -5.95 24.43 2.37
CA ASN A 576 -5.57 24.77 3.75
C ASN A 576 -5.14 26.23 3.85
N TYR A 577 -5.60 26.91 4.89
CA TYR A 577 -5.27 28.30 5.20
C TYR A 577 -5.41 29.23 3.99
N PRO A 578 -6.57 29.21 3.30
CA PRO A 578 -6.76 29.99 2.09
C PRO A 578 -6.56 31.48 2.38
N ALA A 579 -5.68 32.12 1.61
CA ALA A 579 -5.46 33.55 1.73
C ALA A 579 -6.66 34.33 1.14
N PRO A 580 -7.06 35.48 1.72
CA PRO A 580 -8.18 36.24 1.19
C PRO A 580 -8.01 36.68 -0.27
N GLY A 581 -9.11 36.76 -1.00
CA GLY A 581 -9.17 37.18 -2.40
C GLY A 581 -10.17 36.38 -3.23
N THR A 582 -10.13 36.59 -4.55
CA THR A 582 -10.99 35.91 -5.52
C THR A 582 -10.50 34.48 -5.78
N TYR A 583 -11.42 33.52 -5.69
CA TYR A 583 -11.20 32.12 -6.05
C TYR A 583 -12.21 31.69 -7.10
N ARG A 584 -11.91 30.58 -7.78
CA ARG A 584 -12.89 29.92 -8.64
C ARG A 584 -12.77 28.41 -8.59
N VAL A 585 -13.90 27.75 -8.74
CA VAL A 585 -13.98 26.32 -9.08
C VAL A 585 -14.30 26.21 -10.56
N ARG A 586 -13.58 25.34 -11.26
CA ARG A 586 -13.75 25.15 -12.71
C ARG A 586 -13.68 23.68 -13.10
N ILE A 587 -14.46 23.29 -14.09
CA ILE A 587 -14.35 21.96 -14.73
C ILE A 587 -13.52 22.04 -16.01
N ASN A 588 -12.48 21.21 -16.09
CA ASN A 588 -11.70 20.88 -17.27
C ASN A 588 -12.24 19.61 -17.93
N GLY A 589 -12.39 19.61 -19.26
CA GLY A 589 -12.73 18.39 -19.99
C GLY A 589 -12.72 18.57 -21.50
N GLN A 590 -12.53 17.49 -22.26
CA GLN A 590 -12.52 17.51 -23.74
C GLN A 590 -13.92 17.75 -24.33
N ALA A 591 -14.97 17.40 -23.59
CA ALA A 591 -16.37 17.60 -23.96
C ALA A 591 -17.25 17.62 -22.69
N VAL A 592 -17.02 18.60 -21.79
CA VAL A 592 -17.81 18.74 -20.56
C VAL A 592 -19.30 18.81 -20.93
N SER A 593 -20.08 17.81 -20.48
CA SER A 593 -21.50 17.72 -20.78
C SER A 593 -22.30 17.50 -19.50
N GLY A 594 -23.19 18.44 -19.18
CA GLY A 594 -24.09 18.32 -18.03
C GLY A 594 -24.11 19.59 -17.17
N ALA A 595 -24.70 19.47 -15.98
CA ALA A 595 -24.61 20.47 -14.93
C ALA A 595 -24.02 19.79 -13.68
N PHE A 596 -23.19 20.53 -12.96
CA PHE A 596 -22.60 20.10 -11.69
C PHE A 596 -23.11 21.01 -10.59
N THR A 597 -23.45 20.43 -9.45
CA THR A 597 -23.74 21.16 -8.22
C THR A 597 -22.48 21.23 -7.39
N THR A 598 -22.22 22.40 -6.83
CA THR A 598 -21.08 22.68 -5.96
C THR A 598 -21.56 23.12 -4.58
N ASN A 599 -20.88 22.64 -3.55
CA ASN A 599 -20.93 23.18 -2.20
C ASN A 599 -19.51 23.57 -1.80
N ILE A 600 -19.36 24.75 -1.22
CA ILE A 600 -18.07 25.28 -0.75
C ILE A 600 -18.21 25.51 0.75
N ASP A 601 -17.55 24.67 1.52
CA ASP A 601 -17.61 24.67 2.97
C ASP A 601 -16.34 25.33 3.53
N PHE A 602 -16.52 26.24 4.48
CA PHE A 602 -15.43 26.96 5.15
C PHE A 602 -15.31 26.48 6.59
N THR A 603 -14.14 25.95 6.93
CA THR A 603 -13.90 25.38 8.26
C THR A 603 -13.03 26.30 9.12
N THR A 604 -13.19 26.21 10.44
CA THR A 604 -12.30 26.92 11.40
C THR A 604 -10.91 26.28 11.44
N GLU A 605 -10.88 24.96 11.27
CA GLU A 605 -9.68 24.14 11.20
C GLU A 605 -9.21 23.99 9.76
N LYS A 606 -8.14 23.22 9.52
CA LYS A 606 -7.69 22.93 8.15
C LYS A 606 -8.77 22.16 7.37
N GLY A 607 -8.75 22.25 6.05
CA GLY A 607 -9.59 21.44 5.16
C GLY A 607 -9.13 19.98 5.04
N TRP A 608 -7.89 19.70 5.45
CA TRP A 608 -7.35 18.34 5.70
C TRP A 608 -6.12 18.42 6.60
N GLU A 609 -5.71 17.30 7.20
CA GLU A 609 -4.54 17.25 8.06
C GLU A 609 -3.21 17.33 7.28
N ASP A 610 -2.83 18.55 6.88
CA ASP A 610 -1.49 18.87 6.38
C ASP A 610 -0.58 19.31 7.54
N PRO A 611 0.46 18.54 7.90
CA PRO A 611 1.40 18.97 8.94
C PRO A 611 2.34 20.10 8.47
N GLY A 612 2.22 20.56 7.22
CA GLY A 612 3.24 21.29 6.51
C GLY A 612 4.46 20.38 6.30
N GLN A 613 5.66 20.95 6.31
CA GLN A 613 6.87 20.13 6.31
C GLN A 613 7.23 19.73 7.74
N ILE A 614 7.06 18.46 8.11
CA ILE A 614 7.65 17.95 9.36
C ILE A 614 9.18 17.90 9.26
N GLY A 615 9.85 18.19 10.38
CA GLY A 615 11.30 18.21 10.42
C GLY A 615 11.92 16.82 10.22
N TYR A 616 12.98 16.75 9.40
CA TYR A 616 13.71 15.52 9.14
C TYR A 616 15.22 15.70 9.20
N ARG A 617 15.92 14.58 9.43
CA ARG A 617 17.38 14.45 9.24
C ARG A 617 17.65 13.13 8.54
N ALA A 618 17.72 13.16 7.21
CA ALA A 618 17.82 11.96 6.38
C ALA A 618 19.27 11.71 5.91
N THR A 619 19.74 10.46 6.02
CA THR A 619 21.07 10.05 5.54
C THR A 619 21.18 8.54 5.45
N ASN A 620 21.67 8.02 4.31
CA ASN A 620 21.93 6.59 4.12
C ASN A 620 22.91 6.00 5.14
N MET A 621 23.68 6.83 5.85
CA MET A 621 24.54 6.37 6.96
C MET A 621 23.77 5.86 8.18
N LYS A 622 22.47 6.17 8.32
CA LYS A 622 21.63 5.57 9.37
C LYS A 622 21.37 4.08 9.11
N PHE A 623 21.42 3.63 7.86
CA PHE A 623 21.34 2.20 7.52
C PHE A 623 22.43 1.40 8.24
N TRP A 624 23.69 1.81 8.12
CA TRP A 624 24.81 1.13 8.79
C TRP A 624 24.74 1.22 10.33
N LYS A 625 24.21 2.32 10.87
CA LYS A 625 23.93 2.41 12.31
C LYS A 625 22.89 1.36 12.74
N MET A 626 21.84 1.18 11.95
CA MET A 626 20.80 0.17 12.16
C MET A 626 21.39 -1.25 12.05
N MET A 627 22.13 -1.54 10.96
CA MET A 627 22.70 -2.85 10.67
C MET A 627 23.68 -3.34 11.73
N LYS A 628 24.35 -2.43 12.44
CA LYS A 628 25.28 -2.79 13.53
C LYS A 628 24.64 -3.69 14.60
N ARG A 629 23.32 -3.60 14.79
CA ARG A 629 22.58 -4.41 15.77
C ARG A 629 22.45 -5.88 15.36
N PHE A 630 22.57 -6.16 14.07
CA PHE A 630 22.26 -7.46 13.49
C PHE A 630 23.49 -8.18 12.92
N MET A 631 24.56 -7.43 12.62
CA MET A 631 25.71 -7.95 11.88
C MET A 631 26.73 -8.68 12.76
N GLU A 632 27.05 -9.92 12.39
CA GLU A 632 28.08 -10.78 13.01
C GLU A 632 29.14 -11.18 11.96
N PRO A 633 30.46 -11.17 12.28
CA PRO A 633 31.07 -10.96 13.60
C PRO A 633 31.21 -9.48 14.02
N GLY A 634 30.87 -8.53 13.15
CA GLY A 634 30.70 -7.14 13.56
C GLY A 634 30.86 -6.11 12.45
N LEU A 635 30.23 -4.95 12.68
CA LEU A 635 30.25 -3.78 11.80
C LEU A 635 30.97 -2.60 12.46
N GLY A 636 31.93 -2.02 11.75
CA GLY A 636 32.75 -0.90 12.21
C GLY A 636 32.69 0.34 11.32
N ARG A 637 32.66 1.52 11.95
CA ARG A 637 32.79 2.79 11.24
C ARG A 637 34.25 3.03 10.84
N VAL A 638 34.48 3.37 9.57
CA VAL A 638 35.81 3.79 9.07
C VAL A 638 35.67 5.17 8.44
N THR A 639 36.62 6.08 8.70
CA THR A 639 36.59 7.42 8.12
C THR A 639 37.57 7.53 6.95
N PRO A 640 37.32 8.39 5.95
CA PRO A 640 38.29 8.67 4.89
C PRO A 640 39.69 9.03 5.42
N LYS A 641 39.75 9.75 6.55
CA LYS A 641 41.01 10.09 7.21
C LYS A 641 41.77 8.85 7.70
N GLN A 642 41.07 7.89 8.31
CA GLN A 642 41.70 6.65 8.78
C GLN A 642 42.25 5.80 7.63
N ILE A 643 41.57 5.77 6.48
CA ILE A 643 42.05 5.05 5.28
C ILE A 643 43.35 5.67 4.75
N ARG A 644 43.45 7.01 4.72
CA ARG A 644 44.63 7.71 4.21
C ARG A 644 45.82 7.71 5.17
N ASP A 645 45.55 7.97 6.44
CA ASP A 645 46.58 8.37 7.40
C ASP A 645 47.07 7.18 8.25
N SER A 646 46.48 5.99 8.10
CA SER A 646 46.82 4.82 8.92
C SER A 646 46.62 3.48 8.19
N ASN A 647 47.30 2.43 8.64
CA ASN A 647 47.14 1.06 8.11
C ASN A 647 46.36 0.13 9.05
N GLY A 648 45.97 0.58 10.25
CA GLY A 648 45.33 -0.27 11.26
C GLY A 648 43.98 -0.87 10.83
N TRP A 649 43.32 -0.24 9.85
CA TRP A 649 42.06 -0.76 9.27
C TRP A 649 42.29 -1.96 8.36
N LYS A 650 43.44 -2.08 7.68
CA LYS A 650 43.73 -3.12 6.68
C LYS A 650 43.66 -4.54 7.27
N LYS A 651 44.04 -4.70 8.54
CA LYS A 651 43.99 -5.98 9.28
C LYS A 651 42.72 -6.16 10.12
N LYS A 652 41.90 -5.11 10.24
CA LYS A 652 40.74 -5.09 11.13
C LYS A 652 39.47 -5.58 10.45
N TYR A 653 39.36 -5.32 9.16
CA TYR A 653 38.18 -5.60 8.37
C TYR A 653 38.55 -6.50 7.20
N ASP A 654 37.70 -7.47 6.94
CA ASP A 654 37.77 -8.39 5.81
C ASP A 654 37.01 -7.82 4.61
N SER A 655 36.00 -6.98 4.89
CA SER A 655 35.25 -6.25 3.86
C SER A 655 35.18 -4.76 4.16
N ILE A 656 35.32 -3.91 3.13
CA ILE A 656 35.11 -2.47 3.21
C ILE A 656 33.98 -2.08 2.25
N VAL A 657 32.96 -1.39 2.75
CA VAL A 657 31.84 -0.87 1.95
C VAL A 657 31.96 0.64 1.76
N VAL A 658 31.83 1.09 0.52
CA VAL A 658 31.74 2.50 0.13
C VAL A 658 30.35 2.78 -0.41
N THR A 659 29.60 3.65 0.28
CA THR A 659 28.18 3.90 -0.02
C THR A 659 27.97 5.23 -0.71
N ASN A 660 27.40 5.19 -1.92
CA ASN A 660 26.85 6.33 -2.67
C ASN A 660 27.72 7.59 -2.70
N LYS A 661 29.04 7.43 -2.79
CA LYS A 661 29.98 8.56 -2.88
C LYS A 661 31.33 8.14 -3.47
N VAL A 662 31.79 8.92 -4.46
CA VAL A 662 33.14 8.80 -5.01
C VAL A 662 34.16 9.49 -4.11
N TYR A 663 35.18 8.74 -3.69
CA TYR A 663 36.32 9.21 -2.93
C TYR A 663 37.63 9.02 -3.70
N LYS A 664 37.88 9.83 -4.73
CA LYS A 664 39.04 9.68 -5.65
C LYS A 664 40.38 9.50 -4.92
N ASN A 665 40.59 10.19 -3.79
CA ASN A 665 41.80 10.11 -2.99
C ASN A 665 41.95 8.82 -2.14
N LEU A 666 40.91 7.98 -2.06
CA LEU A 666 40.96 6.68 -1.39
C LEU A 666 41.17 5.52 -2.38
N ALA A 667 41.10 5.79 -3.69
CA ALA A 667 41.19 4.77 -4.73
C ALA A 667 42.49 3.96 -4.65
N GLY A 668 43.64 4.64 -4.56
CA GLY A 668 44.95 3.99 -4.40
C GLY A 668 45.03 3.10 -3.16
N PRO A 669 44.80 3.63 -1.94
CA PRO A 669 44.84 2.84 -0.70
C PRO A 669 43.89 1.65 -0.66
N LEU A 670 42.67 1.79 -1.19
CA LEU A 670 41.68 0.69 -1.22
C LEU A 670 42.09 -0.38 -2.23
N ARG A 671 42.53 0.00 -3.43
CA ARG A 671 43.04 -0.94 -4.44
C ARG A 671 44.24 -1.74 -3.93
N GLU A 672 45.19 -1.06 -3.27
CA GLU A 672 46.36 -1.71 -2.67
C GLU A 672 45.93 -2.73 -1.60
N TRP A 673 44.95 -2.38 -0.76
CA TRP A 673 44.43 -3.31 0.25
C TRP A 673 43.77 -4.54 -0.37
N VAL A 674 42.92 -4.37 -1.39
CA VAL A 674 42.33 -5.50 -2.13
C VAL A 674 43.43 -6.42 -2.66
N ALA A 675 44.45 -5.85 -3.31
CA ALA A 675 45.54 -6.63 -3.92
C ALA A 675 46.49 -7.32 -2.94
N THR A 676 46.66 -6.79 -1.73
CA THR A 676 47.73 -7.26 -0.82
C THR A 676 47.22 -7.94 0.44
N SER A 677 45.93 -7.78 0.75
CA SER A 677 45.33 -8.24 2.00
C SER A 677 44.10 -9.14 1.78
N ASP A 678 43.89 -9.61 0.54
CA ASP A 678 42.72 -10.44 0.17
C ASP A 678 41.39 -9.77 0.56
N GLY A 679 41.33 -8.46 0.37
CA GLY A 679 40.21 -7.63 0.83
C GLY A 679 39.01 -7.70 -0.10
N ASN A 680 37.79 -7.77 0.46
CA ASN A 680 36.54 -7.61 -0.27
C ASN A 680 36.08 -6.14 -0.24
N LEU A 681 36.22 -5.42 -1.35
CA LEU A 681 35.74 -4.05 -1.50
C LEU A 681 34.34 -4.04 -2.15
N VAL A 682 33.34 -3.53 -1.44
CA VAL A 682 31.99 -3.36 -1.97
C VAL A 682 31.74 -1.88 -2.29
N LEU A 683 31.38 -1.59 -3.54
CA LEU A 683 31.01 -0.26 -4.01
C LEU A 683 29.51 -0.22 -4.30
N THR A 684 28.79 0.75 -3.73
CA THR A 684 27.34 0.92 -3.98
C THR A 684 27.01 2.27 -4.59
N ASP A 685 26.02 2.28 -5.48
CA ASP A 685 25.45 3.48 -6.09
C ASP A 685 26.56 4.35 -6.73
N ALA A 686 26.61 5.66 -6.45
CA ALA A 686 27.66 6.55 -6.96
C ALA A 686 29.10 6.11 -6.63
N ALA A 687 29.30 5.23 -5.64
CA ALA A 687 30.65 4.73 -5.33
C ALA A 687 31.24 3.84 -6.44
N LEU A 688 30.43 3.33 -7.40
CA LEU A 688 30.93 2.64 -8.59
C LEU A 688 31.94 3.51 -9.37
N GLY A 689 31.78 4.83 -9.34
CA GLY A 689 32.72 5.79 -9.93
C GLY A 689 34.14 5.77 -9.32
N MET A 690 34.40 4.94 -8.31
CA MET A 690 35.74 4.67 -7.79
C MET A 690 36.59 3.76 -8.70
N LEU A 691 35.98 2.92 -9.53
CA LEU A 691 36.69 1.93 -10.36
C LEU A 691 37.70 2.58 -11.32
N GLN A 692 37.32 3.70 -11.95
CA GLN A 692 38.18 4.41 -12.88
C GLN A 692 39.38 5.11 -12.19
N PRO A 693 39.21 5.86 -11.08
CA PRO A 693 40.34 6.33 -10.27
C PRO A 693 41.21 5.20 -9.70
N MET A 694 40.66 4.01 -9.47
CA MET A 694 41.43 2.82 -9.12
C MET A 694 42.17 2.24 -10.34
N GLY A 695 41.89 2.69 -11.56
CA GLY A 695 42.48 2.16 -12.79
C GLY A 695 42.15 0.68 -13.02
N VAL A 696 41.04 0.21 -12.46
CA VAL A 696 40.52 -1.17 -12.63
C VAL A 696 39.67 -1.26 -13.89
N VAL A 697 38.87 -0.23 -14.17
CA VAL A 697 38.08 -0.07 -15.39
C VAL A 697 38.44 1.27 -16.04
N ASP A 698 38.47 1.33 -17.37
CA ASP A 698 38.89 2.54 -18.10
C ASP A 698 37.72 3.53 -18.37
N ALA A 699 36.48 3.05 -18.30
CA ALA A 699 35.27 3.86 -18.43
C ALA A 699 34.76 4.39 -17.07
N PRO A 700 34.14 5.58 -17.03
CA PRO A 700 33.47 6.09 -15.83
C PRO A 700 32.16 5.33 -15.58
N ALA A 701 31.70 5.34 -14.32
CA ALA A 701 30.32 4.99 -14.01
C ALA A 701 29.36 6.09 -14.47
N THR A 702 28.19 5.68 -14.95
CA THR A 702 27.10 6.57 -15.37
C THR A 702 25.92 6.44 -14.42
N GLU A 703 25.15 7.52 -14.27
CA GLU A 703 23.90 7.55 -13.54
C GLU A 703 22.75 7.64 -14.55
N ASP A 704 21.78 6.74 -14.42
CA ASP A 704 20.50 6.81 -15.11
C ASP A 704 19.37 6.86 -14.06
N LYS A 705 18.29 7.59 -14.39
CA LYS A 705 17.09 7.61 -13.56
C LYS A 705 16.10 6.56 -14.05
N HIS A 706 15.59 5.76 -13.11
CA HIS A 706 14.60 4.71 -13.33
C HIS A 706 13.37 4.94 -12.44
N TYR A 707 12.35 4.10 -12.61
CA TYR A 707 11.12 4.17 -11.82
C TYR A 707 11.40 3.83 -10.35
N ALA A 708 12.07 2.71 -10.10
CA ALA A 708 12.70 2.40 -8.82
C ALA A 708 14.12 1.83 -9.04
N GLY A 709 14.89 1.65 -7.97
CA GLY A 709 16.18 0.97 -8.06
C GLY A 709 15.99 -0.53 -8.26
N TYR A 710 16.70 -1.13 -9.22
CA TYR A 710 16.60 -2.57 -9.49
C TYR A 710 17.86 -3.15 -10.11
N VAL A 711 17.89 -4.48 -10.15
CA VAL A 711 18.82 -5.29 -10.94
C VAL A 711 18.02 -6.30 -11.77
N ASN A 712 18.33 -6.39 -13.07
CA ASN A 712 17.96 -7.52 -13.90
C ASN A 712 18.94 -8.66 -13.64
N PHE A 713 18.45 -9.83 -13.21
CA PHE A 713 19.29 -11.03 -13.07
C PHE A 713 19.40 -11.78 -14.39
N ALA A 714 19.89 -11.06 -15.39
CA ALA A 714 20.15 -11.49 -16.76
C ALA A 714 21.27 -10.61 -17.36
N THR A 715 21.97 -11.11 -18.37
CA THR A 715 23.01 -10.39 -19.11
C THR A 715 22.90 -10.70 -20.60
N GLU A 716 23.70 -10.03 -21.44
CA GLU A 716 23.77 -10.37 -22.87
C GLU A 716 24.21 -11.83 -23.10
N ALA A 717 25.04 -12.37 -22.20
CA ALA A 717 25.57 -13.73 -22.31
C ALA A 717 24.66 -14.80 -21.69
N ALA A 718 23.68 -14.43 -20.85
CA ALA A 718 22.86 -15.37 -20.11
C ALA A 718 21.45 -14.83 -19.85
N GLU A 719 20.43 -15.61 -20.26
CA GLU A 719 19.02 -15.30 -20.01
C GLU A 719 18.66 -15.27 -18.52
N SER A 720 19.42 -15.97 -17.67
CA SER A 720 19.29 -15.92 -16.22
C SER A 720 20.66 -16.04 -15.55
N THR A 721 20.86 -15.30 -14.47
CA THR A 721 22.05 -15.38 -13.61
C THR A 721 21.74 -15.88 -12.21
N TYR A 722 20.57 -16.49 -11.97
CA TYR A 722 20.17 -16.96 -10.65
C TYR A 722 21.06 -18.10 -10.09
N ASP A 723 21.77 -18.83 -10.96
CA ASP A 723 22.76 -19.83 -10.57
C ASP A 723 24.09 -19.20 -10.08
N ASP A 724 24.29 -17.90 -10.29
CA ASP A 724 25.46 -17.21 -9.77
C ASP A 724 25.41 -17.16 -8.24
N PRO A 725 26.52 -17.46 -7.53
CA PRO A 725 26.61 -17.30 -6.07
C PRO A 725 26.13 -15.93 -5.55
N LEU A 726 26.35 -14.85 -6.30
CA LEU A 726 25.92 -13.50 -5.93
C LEU A 726 24.40 -13.29 -6.04
N ALA A 727 23.69 -14.17 -6.76
CA ALA A 727 22.24 -14.22 -6.86
C ALA A 727 21.59 -15.21 -5.87
N PHE A 728 22.35 -15.79 -4.94
CA PHE A 728 21.84 -16.76 -3.97
C PHE A 728 20.60 -16.25 -3.23
N LYS A 729 19.53 -17.06 -3.23
CA LYS A 729 18.22 -16.77 -2.59
C LYS A 729 17.51 -15.51 -3.09
N ILE A 730 17.91 -14.95 -4.24
CA ILE A 730 17.16 -13.87 -4.86
C ILE A 730 15.87 -14.40 -5.50
N ASN A 731 16.00 -15.45 -6.32
CA ASN A 731 14.85 -16.20 -6.85
C ASN A 731 14.36 -17.21 -5.81
N ALA A 732 13.75 -16.71 -4.74
CA ALA A 732 13.16 -17.55 -3.71
C ALA A 732 11.85 -18.19 -4.21
N PRO A 733 11.44 -19.36 -3.71
CA PRO A 733 10.16 -19.97 -4.05
C PRO A 733 8.98 -19.01 -3.83
N GLY A 734 8.09 -18.93 -4.82
CA GLY A 734 6.94 -18.02 -4.83
C GLY A 734 7.29 -16.55 -5.09
N ALA A 735 8.56 -16.16 -5.22
CA ALA A 735 8.93 -14.76 -5.34
C ALA A 735 8.66 -14.22 -6.77
N ALA A 736 7.69 -13.32 -6.92
CA ALA A 736 7.36 -12.64 -8.16
C ALA A 736 8.59 -11.93 -8.76
N GLU A 737 8.76 -12.05 -10.07
CA GLU A 737 9.74 -11.27 -10.83
C GLU A 737 9.04 -10.28 -11.75
N GLY A 738 9.60 -9.07 -11.84
CA GLY A 738 9.11 -8.05 -12.77
C GLY A 738 9.58 -8.32 -14.20
N GLN A 739 8.67 -8.14 -15.16
CA GLN A 739 8.97 -8.31 -16.58
C GLN A 739 8.22 -7.26 -17.43
N GLU A 740 8.93 -6.26 -17.95
CA GLU A 740 8.39 -5.27 -18.89
C GLU A 740 9.50 -4.70 -19.80
N GLY A 741 9.36 -4.87 -21.11
CA GLY A 741 10.34 -4.35 -22.08
C GLY A 741 11.76 -4.93 -21.85
N SER A 742 12.72 -4.07 -21.51
CA SER A 742 14.11 -4.44 -21.20
C SER A 742 14.32 -4.85 -19.74
N GLU A 743 13.29 -4.78 -18.92
CA GLU A 743 13.29 -5.24 -17.53
C GLU A 743 12.90 -6.71 -17.52
N VAL A 744 13.85 -7.57 -17.22
CA VAL A 744 13.71 -9.03 -17.27
C VAL A 744 14.31 -9.63 -16.02
N ARG A 745 13.59 -10.54 -15.35
CA ARG A 745 13.99 -11.05 -14.02
C ARG A 745 14.31 -9.91 -13.06
N ARG A 746 13.54 -8.82 -13.17
CA ARG A 746 13.73 -7.60 -12.39
C ARG A 746 13.53 -7.92 -10.93
N ARG A 747 14.43 -7.42 -10.09
CA ARG A 747 14.29 -7.40 -8.64
C ARG A 747 14.54 -6.00 -8.13
N GLN A 748 13.52 -5.37 -7.57
CA GLN A 748 13.63 -4.05 -6.96
C GLN A 748 14.57 -4.12 -5.75
N THR A 749 15.53 -3.19 -5.63
CA THR A 749 16.53 -3.19 -4.55
C THR A 749 16.28 -2.15 -3.46
N TYR A 750 15.55 -1.07 -3.79
CA TYR A 750 15.08 -0.08 -2.83
C TYR A 750 13.79 0.61 -3.29
N GLU A 751 13.05 1.16 -2.33
CA GLU A 751 11.78 1.87 -2.54
C GLU A 751 12.00 3.37 -2.76
N PRO A 752 11.45 3.96 -3.85
CA PRO A 752 11.67 5.37 -4.18
C PRO A 752 10.88 6.32 -3.27
N VAL A 753 9.63 5.99 -2.96
CA VAL A 753 8.70 6.88 -2.25
C VAL A 753 9.23 7.29 -0.88
N PRO A 754 9.66 6.37 0.02
CA PRO A 754 10.17 6.77 1.34
C PRO A 754 11.42 7.66 1.29
N LEU A 755 12.16 7.62 0.18
CA LEU A 755 13.37 8.42 -0.04
C LEU A 755 13.07 9.81 -0.64
N GLY A 756 11.80 10.13 -0.86
CA GLY A 756 11.34 11.40 -1.41
C GLY A 756 11.41 11.47 -2.93
N MET A 757 11.63 10.35 -3.62
CA MET A 757 11.74 10.34 -5.09
C MET A 757 10.35 10.28 -5.70
N ALA A 758 10.00 11.25 -6.55
CA ALA A 758 8.71 11.27 -7.23
C ALA A 758 8.58 10.10 -8.22
N ILE A 759 7.46 9.38 -8.10
CA ILE A 759 7.07 8.29 -9.00
C ILE A 759 6.03 8.73 -10.03
N GLN A 760 5.54 9.97 -9.90
CA GLN A 760 4.54 10.58 -10.77
C GLN A 760 5.01 11.97 -11.24
N THR A 761 4.68 12.33 -12.48
CA THR A 761 4.74 13.69 -13.01
C THR A 761 3.59 14.51 -12.41
N PRO A 762 3.59 15.86 -12.54
CA PRO A 762 2.47 16.68 -12.07
C PRO A 762 1.09 16.28 -12.63
N ASP A 763 1.03 15.70 -13.82
CA ASP A 763 -0.21 15.18 -14.44
C ASP A 763 -0.50 13.70 -14.14
N GLY A 764 0.23 13.11 -13.18
CA GLY A 764 0.01 11.75 -12.67
C GLY A 764 0.56 10.61 -13.54
N ALA A 765 1.32 10.90 -14.60
CA ALA A 765 1.99 9.87 -15.38
C ALA A 765 3.27 9.36 -14.68
N ASP A 766 3.76 8.17 -15.02
CA ASP A 766 4.98 7.63 -14.41
C ASP A 766 6.18 8.57 -14.55
N ALA A 767 6.86 8.82 -13.43
CA ALA A 767 8.12 9.56 -13.38
C ALA A 767 9.28 8.66 -12.93
N PHE A 768 10.44 8.90 -13.54
CA PHE A 768 11.65 8.12 -13.34
C PHE A 768 12.65 9.00 -12.60
N ASN A 769 12.76 8.83 -11.29
CA ASN A 769 13.63 9.65 -10.42
C ASN A 769 14.57 8.84 -9.52
N ALA A 770 14.50 7.50 -9.58
CA ALA A 770 15.35 6.62 -8.79
C ALA A 770 16.73 6.46 -9.47
N PRO A 771 17.84 6.91 -8.84
CA PRO A 771 19.16 6.84 -9.46
C PRO A 771 19.73 5.42 -9.43
N THR A 772 20.12 4.91 -10.59
CA THR A 772 20.90 3.67 -10.72
C THR A 772 22.22 3.93 -11.42
N TRP A 773 23.28 3.32 -10.91
CA TRP A 773 24.64 3.49 -11.41
C TRP A 773 25.13 2.27 -12.17
N THR A 774 25.72 2.48 -13.33
CA THR A 774 26.14 1.38 -14.22
C THR A 774 27.56 1.58 -14.76
N ILE A 775 28.19 0.49 -15.15
CA ILE A 775 29.44 0.47 -15.93
C ILE A 775 29.12 -0.13 -17.31
N PRO A 776 29.64 0.42 -18.43
CA PRO A 776 29.50 -0.21 -19.73
C PRO A 776 30.04 -1.65 -19.71
N ALA A 777 29.28 -2.61 -20.24
CA ALA A 777 29.60 -4.04 -20.22
C ALA A 777 30.98 -4.34 -20.80
N GLU A 778 31.30 -3.77 -21.96
CA GLU A 778 32.62 -3.91 -22.59
C GLU A 778 33.76 -3.45 -21.67
N ALA A 779 33.56 -2.35 -20.92
CA ALA A 779 34.56 -1.83 -20.00
C ALA A 779 34.67 -2.67 -18.73
N PHE A 780 33.56 -3.27 -18.28
CA PHE A 780 33.54 -4.20 -17.16
C PHE A 780 34.23 -5.53 -17.51
N ASP A 781 34.00 -6.05 -18.71
CA ASP A 781 34.68 -7.24 -19.23
C ASP A 781 36.18 -7.02 -19.42
N ALA A 782 36.56 -5.82 -19.88
CA ALA A 782 37.95 -5.39 -20.03
C ALA A 782 38.62 -4.97 -18.70
N ALA A 783 37.98 -5.15 -17.54
CA ALA A 783 38.54 -4.79 -16.25
C ALA A 783 39.90 -5.47 -16.01
N LYS A 784 40.82 -4.77 -15.34
CA LYS A 784 42.12 -5.33 -14.95
C LYS A 784 41.94 -6.35 -13.84
N GLY A 785 41.70 -7.61 -14.19
CA GLY A 785 41.37 -8.68 -13.26
C GLY A 785 40.52 -9.74 -13.94
N SER A 786 39.87 -10.60 -13.15
CA SER A 786 38.82 -11.49 -13.65
C SER A 786 37.46 -10.88 -13.36
N SER A 787 36.74 -10.42 -14.37
CA SER A 787 35.40 -9.86 -14.25
C SER A 787 34.31 -10.93 -14.40
N ARG A 788 33.18 -10.70 -13.73
CA ARG A 788 31.97 -11.51 -13.83
C ARG A 788 30.75 -10.63 -13.67
N GLN A 789 29.97 -10.50 -14.75
CA GLN A 789 28.70 -9.79 -14.75
C GLN A 789 27.62 -10.68 -14.15
N VAL A 790 26.80 -10.13 -13.25
CA VAL A 790 25.68 -10.88 -12.62
C VAL A 790 24.35 -10.21 -12.91
N GLY A 791 24.31 -8.89 -13.07
CA GLY A 791 23.09 -8.20 -13.44
C GLY A 791 23.30 -6.85 -14.06
N THR A 792 22.27 -6.43 -14.79
CA THR A 792 22.23 -5.19 -15.56
C THR A 792 21.04 -4.32 -15.17
N THR A 793 20.99 -3.08 -15.64
CA THR A 793 19.84 -2.18 -15.44
C THR A 793 19.63 -1.36 -16.71
N GLY A 794 18.38 -1.17 -17.13
CA GLY A 794 17.99 -0.42 -18.33
C GLY A 794 18.17 -1.21 -19.62
N ASP A 795 19.37 -1.73 -19.87
CA ASP A 795 19.68 -2.63 -21.00
C ASP A 795 20.87 -3.55 -20.67
N PHE A 796 21.14 -4.54 -21.53
CA PHE A 796 22.19 -5.54 -21.28
C PHE A 796 23.63 -5.01 -21.41
N THR A 797 23.83 -3.81 -21.95
CA THR A 797 25.15 -3.16 -22.06
C THR A 797 25.56 -2.39 -20.81
N LYS A 798 24.68 -2.34 -19.79
CA LYS A 798 24.86 -1.54 -18.58
C LYS A 798 24.92 -2.42 -17.33
N VAL A 799 26.14 -2.77 -16.91
CA VAL A 799 26.38 -3.62 -15.73
C VAL A 799 26.12 -2.83 -14.45
N SER A 800 25.16 -3.28 -13.66
CA SER A 800 24.82 -2.72 -12.35
C SER A 800 25.17 -3.65 -11.20
N PHE A 801 25.38 -4.95 -11.44
CA PHE A 801 25.72 -5.92 -10.41
C PHE A 801 26.77 -6.92 -10.91
N GLY A 802 27.85 -7.08 -10.15
CA GLY A 802 28.94 -7.98 -10.55
C GLY A 802 30.17 -7.94 -9.65
N GLU A 803 31.19 -8.69 -10.05
CA GLU A 803 32.44 -8.88 -9.33
C GLU A 803 33.65 -8.76 -10.25
N ILE A 804 34.74 -8.22 -9.71
CA ILE A 804 36.07 -8.16 -10.32
C ILE A 804 37.07 -8.74 -9.31
N GLY A 805 37.65 -9.90 -9.63
CA GLY A 805 38.80 -10.46 -8.91
C GLY A 805 40.06 -9.65 -9.23
N TYR A 806 40.75 -9.16 -8.19
CA TYR A 806 41.90 -8.27 -8.32
C TYR A 806 43.08 -8.69 -7.44
N GLN A 807 44.09 -9.33 -8.05
CA GLN A 807 45.35 -9.73 -7.40
C GLN A 807 45.17 -10.51 -6.08
N GLY A 808 44.17 -11.39 -6.01
CA GLY A 808 43.87 -12.20 -4.83
C GLY A 808 42.59 -11.78 -4.13
N GLY A 809 42.34 -10.47 -3.96
CA GLY A 809 41.10 -9.96 -3.39
C GLY A 809 39.98 -9.73 -4.40
N THR A 810 38.89 -9.12 -3.96
CA THR A 810 37.67 -8.93 -4.78
C THR A 810 37.12 -7.51 -4.68
N ILE A 811 36.56 -7.02 -5.80
CA ILE A 811 35.79 -5.78 -5.88
C ILE A 811 34.39 -6.15 -6.37
N ARG A 812 33.36 -5.85 -5.56
CA ARG A 812 31.96 -6.11 -5.88
C ARG A 812 31.21 -4.80 -6.05
N ILE A 813 30.33 -4.74 -7.03
CA ILE A 813 29.57 -3.53 -7.35
C ILE A 813 28.07 -3.77 -7.21
N ILE A 814 27.34 -2.78 -6.70
CA ILE A 814 25.87 -2.76 -6.67
C ILE A 814 25.40 -1.36 -7.07
N GLY A 815 24.85 -1.22 -8.27
CA GLY A 815 24.48 0.06 -8.90
C GLY A 815 23.29 0.77 -8.27
N ALA A 816 22.40 0.01 -7.63
CA ALA A 816 21.22 0.51 -6.94
C ALA A 816 21.08 -0.23 -5.60
N LEU A 817 21.35 0.44 -4.48
CA LEU A 817 21.20 -0.15 -3.14
C LEU A 817 20.87 0.87 -2.06
N LEU A 818 21.71 1.89 -1.88
CA LEU A 818 21.67 2.82 -0.76
C LEU A 818 21.87 4.27 -1.23
N PRO A 819 21.02 4.76 -2.16
CA PRO A 819 21.11 6.15 -2.60
C PRO A 819 20.87 7.11 -1.42
N MET A 820 21.27 8.36 -1.60
CA MET A 820 20.90 9.41 -0.66
C MET A 820 19.44 9.77 -0.92
N PRO A 821 18.62 9.96 0.14
CA PRO A 821 17.29 10.57 -0.01
C PRO A 821 17.39 11.92 -0.73
N THR A 822 16.28 12.35 -1.35
CA THR A 822 16.14 13.66 -2.01
C THR A 822 15.05 14.48 -1.33
N ASP A 823 15.21 15.80 -1.29
CA ASP A 823 14.21 16.78 -0.85
C ASP A 823 13.74 17.69 -1.99
N GLU A 824 13.91 17.23 -3.23
CA GLU A 824 13.50 17.93 -4.46
C GLU A 824 11.98 17.95 -4.67
N PHE A 825 11.30 16.86 -4.33
CA PHE A 825 9.86 16.68 -4.54
C PHE A 825 9.09 16.94 -3.27
N ASP A 826 7.77 16.97 -3.33
CA ASP A 826 6.96 17.22 -2.14
C ASP A 826 6.96 16.04 -1.16
N HIS A 827 7.12 16.32 0.14
CA HIS A 827 7.25 15.31 1.21
C HIS A 827 6.85 15.82 2.60
N PRO A 828 5.58 16.24 2.81
CA PRO A 828 5.11 16.89 4.03
C PRO A 828 5.40 16.05 5.29
N PHE A 829 5.23 14.72 5.19
CA PHE A 829 5.46 13.77 6.29
C PHE A 829 6.92 13.30 6.45
N GLY A 830 7.86 14.06 5.89
CA GLY A 830 9.30 13.89 6.11
C GLY A 830 9.92 12.79 5.25
N LEU A 831 11.18 12.46 5.54
CA LEU A 831 11.98 11.54 4.71
C LEU A 831 12.54 10.37 5.51
N ALA A 832 12.44 9.17 4.95
CA ALA A 832 13.23 8.04 5.39
C ALA A 832 14.72 8.25 5.10
N SER A 833 15.56 7.51 5.81
CA SER A 833 17.01 7.54 5.63
C SER A 833 17.54 6.41 4.74
N TYR A 834 16.76 5.36 4.54
CA TYR A 834 17.01 4.22 3.66
C TYR A 834 15.67 3.48 3.45
N ALA A 835 15.56 2.68 2.39
CA ALA A 835 14.34 1.93 2.11
C ALA A 835 14.66 0.66 1.30
N LEU A 836 15.57 -0.17 1.82
CA LEU A 836 15.96 -1.41 1.13
C LEU A 836 14.79 -2.39 1.11
N THR A 837 14.59 -3.02 -0.04
CA THR A 837 13.68 -4.15 -0.21
C THR A 837 14.35 -5.43 0.28
N TYR A 838 13.60 -6.53 0.28
CA TYR A 838 14.16 -7.85 0.61
C TYR A 838 15.32 -8.24 -0.32
N SER A 839 15.19 -7.97 -1.63
CA SER A 839 16.23 -8.24 -2.62
C SER A 839 17.47 -7.41 -2.35
N GLY A 840 17.33 -6.12 -1.99
CA GLY A 840 18.45 -5.28 -1.58
C GLY A 840 19.22 -5.84 -0.37
N TYR A 841 18.50 -6.28 0.67
CA TYR A 841 19.12 -6.95 1.82
C TYR A 841 19.82 -8.26 1.45
N GLN A 842 19.20 -9.07 0.59
CA GLN A 842 19.77 -10.36 0.18
C GLN A 842 21.00 -10.17 -0.71
N ILE A 843 21.00 -9.23 -1.66
CA ILE A 843 22.18 -8.84 -2.45
C ILE A 843 23.31 -8.40 -1.53
N LEU A 844 23.03 -7.51 -0.57
CA LEU A 844 24.03 -7.06 0.40
C LEU A 844 24.62 -8.23 1.20
N LYS A 845 23.77 -9.20 1.57
CA LYS A 845 24.21 -10.40 2.29
C LYS A 845 25.13 -11.24 1.42
N ASN A 846 24.78 -11.48 0.16
CA ASN A 846 25.57 -12.27 -0.78
C ASN A 846 26.96 -11.65 -0.97
N VAL A 847 27.06 -10.33 -1.21
CA VAL A 847 28.37 -9.67 -1.40
C VAL A 847 29.24 -9.62 -0.14
N LEU A 848 28.70 -9.89 1.05
CA LEU A 848 29.43 -9.89 2.33
C LEU A 848 29.68 -11.29 2.92
N THR A 849 29.12 -12.34 2.32
CA THR A 849 29.21 -13.73 2.81
C THR A 849 29.93 -14.69 1.88
N LEU A 850 30.13 -14.32 0.62
CA LEU A 850 30.88 -15.12 -0.32
C LEU A 850 32.37 -14.82 -0.18
N ASN A 851 33.15 -15.83 0.20
CA ASN A 851 34.60 -15.86 0.01
C ASN A 851 34.95 -17.09 -0.81
#